data_AF-A0A8H7Q800-F1
#
_entry.id   AF-A0A8H7Q800-F1
#
_cell.length_a   1.000
_cell.length_b   1.000
_cell.length_c   1.000
_cell.angle_alpha   90.00
_cell.angle_beta   90.00
_cell.angle_gamma   90.00
#
_symmetry.space_group_name_H-M   'P 1'
#
loop_
_entity.id
_entity.type
_entity.pdbx_description
1 polymer ?
#
loop_
_entity_poly.entity_id
_entity_poly.type
_entity_poly.pdbx_seq_one_letter_code
_entity_poly.pdbx_strand_id
1 'polypeptide(L)'
;MSRTIVLILVYFWTLKLVDASGGFSTQCWLALNGKQNLLNDGQCLSINEPVSTGGWKTFQPDDWIYYPQQQVNLTLNPNEISVDTVGGCCAPNPRKQFSDVYYDDGSTYNRTGDKIVGVVDAPMIQNVHVQGWYMQSFVDNASVNLTLLPSMNIPDKGSIIIGVVIDRAMIITYQFLDGENIRIANRSSGVLRNQFDIPDITLPPRTRTVQIAIYSSQTNPMCFGYIYAGIYVDMARTTVVKFCAVAASRLQYVALGNFVLIPAVFGTLKTFSNFRFPDPLRFLCRQPCHPILLCLFVMIGSFIFNGAWNLVRSQSNMFDSWLPRAMKIIELFISFFLYAVLFYPAFLCFHASHRSRLANIFGFYTSMCLLCLRISIDLPFFAITYARESGFLALNVLMAVITLAAFLATVIYFLRKAIRFEECTICQCHYLDPGNAEEEYVKELLKKQFSVERKTSISLLQRINSFVREIPTWHRKTERGPKLPIFQRCKRYIAKQFGLHEHIRVPLVVKASLALLIYCQCQLVVILMTELLGVGGFVPRQICSVAPFASKLQSNSDPMRFALESFILMQVAIYVAGFGAGTCILRRFTKDIVRIRKGDYNIFKGKKNNDTILDDAIRFFGACVGFGFTGTLYFMVEIALIGTAVTLLIELDRFRHIIFHRVTVGIWFSSFFVSLVVQLIQRRITLLIFVENGTRMAVQNRAPFMHYCYFLMFTAMTRALTSYLLRSIKLLFRYPIFSIRVDRNAETWGVRRGDAGFAAYCGMILAEHEYNNPIILSFIQSLIQKEVVSGQLVTKCRKHQLKFSDIESSNNGMGPNELVKSNAQKRARTRWFLFVTLINNPTLLKVRMASQQKAVKEEEMSLSNTAEDQSVKN
;
A
#
# COMPACT_ATOMS: atom_id res chain seq x y z
N MET A 1 5.42 15.12 -10.69
CA MET A 1 4.38 16.15 -10.47
C MET A 1 3.48 16.31 -11.69
N SER A 2 3.86 16.95 -12.81
CA SER A 2 2.87 17.13 -13.91
C SER A 2 2.38 15.83 -14.58
N ARG A 3 3.15 14.74 -14.51
CA ARG A 3 2.81 13.45 -15.13
C ARG A 3 2.02 12.52 -14.22
N THR A 4 2.30 12.62 -12.94
CA THR A 4 1.45 12.03 -11.91
C THR A 4 0.07 12.68 -11.97
N ILE A 5 -0.04 13.99 -12.25
CA ILE A 5 -1.32 14.68 -12.46
C ILE A 5 -2.14 14.11 -13.63
N VAL A 6 -1.54 13.70 -14.75
CA VAL A 6 -2.31 13.12 -15.89
C VAL A 6 -2.81 11.70 -15.57
N LEU A 7 -1.98 10.87 -14.95
CA LEU A 7 -2.42 9.55 -14.46
C LEU A 7 -3.48 9.69 -13.35
N ILE A 8 -3.32 10.68 -12.47
CA ILE A 8 -4.33 11.08 -11.47
C ILE A 8 -5.62 11.49 -12.19
N LEU A 9 -5.58 12.31 -13.25
CA LEU A 9 -6.79 12.75 -13.96
C LEU A 9 -7.49 11.61 -14.70
N VAL A 10 -6.75 10.70 -15.35
CA VAL A 10 -7.33 9.50 -15.98
C VAL A 10 -7.89 8.54 -14.93
N TYR A 11 -7.22 8.42 -13.79
CA TYR A 11 -7.70 7.64 -12.64
C TYR A 11 -8.94 8.27 -12.00
N PHE A 12 -8.97 9.59 -11.80
CA PHE A 12 -10.14 10.33 -11.33
C PHE A 12 -11.29 10.24 -12.32
N TRP A 13 -11.01 10.24 -13.63
CA TRP A 13 -12.03 10.09 -14.67
C TRP A 13 -12.60 8.67 -14.69
N THR A 14 -11.75 7.65 -14.52
CA THR A 14 -12.19 6.24 -14.38
C THR A 14 -12.87 5.96 -13.05
N LEU A 15 -12.52 6.67 -11.97
CA LEU A 15 -13.24 6.63 -10.69
C LEU A 15 -14.55 7.42 -10.73
N LYS A 16 -14.64 8.51 -11.51
CA LYS A 16 -15.91 9.24 -11.74
C LYS A 16 -16.92 8.39 -12.51
N LEU A 17 -16.45 7.43 -13.32
CA LEU A 17 -17.28 6.43 -13.99
C LEU A 17 -17.80 5.35 -13.03
N VAL A 18 -17.20 5.19 -11.85
CA VAL A 18 -17.76 4.39 -10.76
C VAL A 18 -18.63 5.34 -9.94
N ASP A 19 -19.91 5.46 -10.30
CA ASP A 19 -20.91 6.32 -9.64
C ASP A 19 -21.14 5.92 -8.17
N ALA A 20 -20.18 6.25 -7.31
CA ALA A 20 -20.28 6.06 -5.86
C ALA A 20 -21.23 7.08 -5.21
N SER A 21 -21.64 8.12 -5.96
CA SER A 21 -22.54 9.18 -5.51
C SER A 21 -23.94 8.64 -5.16
N GLY A 22 -24.47 7.71 -5.96
CA GLY A 22 -25.77 7.06 -5.71
C GLY A 22 -25.75 6.10 -4.52
N GLY A 23 -24.64 5.40 -4.31
CA GLY A 23 -24.43 4.51 -3.16
C GLY A 23 -24.23 5.28 -1.85
N PHE A 24 -23.56 6.44 -1.87
CA PHE A 24 -23.41 7.30 -0.71
C PHE A 24 -24.69 8.08 -0.37
N SER A 25 -25.42 8.63 -1.35
CA SER A 25 -26.64 9.39 -1.06
C SER A 25 -27.72 8.48 -0.50
N THR A 26 -27.86 7.26 -1.02
CA THR A 26 -28.61 6.22 -0.32
C THR A 26 -27.95 6.01 1.04
N GLN A 27 -26.67 5.71 1.19
CA GLN A 27 -26.12 5.33 2.51
C GLN A 27 -26.07 6.35 3.62
N CYS A 28 -25.92 7.62 3.31
CA CYS A 28 -26.02 8.65 4.32
C CYS A 28 -27.46 8.87 4.72
N TRP A 29 -28.38 8.79 3.75
CA TRP A 29 -29.79 8.64 4.04
C TRP A 29 -30.08 7.37 4.83
N LEU A 30 -29.31 6.29 4.64
CA LEU A 30 -29.36 5.03 5.36
C LEU A 30 -28.47 4.97 6.63
N ALA A 31 -27.79 6.05 7.00
CA ALA A 31 -27.06 6.17 8.27
C ALA A 31 -27.72 7.24 9.14
N LEU A 32 -28.41 8.20 8.50
CA LEU A 32 -29.43 9.05 9.06
C LEU A 32 -30.76 8.27 9.25
N ASN A 33 -31.08 7.29 8.37
CA ASN A 33 -32.31 6.46 8.39
C ASN A 33 -32.09 4.93 8.08
N GLY A 34 -30.95 4.30 8.41
CA GLY A 34 -30.71 2.81 8.33
C GLY A 34 -30.50 2.16 6.93
N LYS A 35 -29.58 1.15 6.82
CA LYS A 35 -28.94 0.54 5.58
C LYS A 35 -29.89 0.18 4.42
N GLN A 36 -29.37 -0.17 3.21
CA GLN A 36 -30.18 -0.45 2.00
C GLN A 36 -31.25 -1.47 2.31
N ASN A 37 -32.46 -0.94 2.48
CA ASN A 37 -33.55 -1.65 3.09
C ASN A 37 -34.04 -2.65 2.04
N LEU A 38 -34.08 -3.92 2.40
CA LEU A 38 -34.73 -4.92 1.54
C LEU A 38 -36.24 -4.71 1.48
N LEU A 39 -36.77 -3.86 2.35
CA LEU A 39 -38.12 -3.35 2.31
C LEU A 39 -38.15 -2.16 1.34
N ASN A 40 -39.12 -2.18 0.43
CA ASN A 40 -39.18 -1.25 -0.70
C ASN A 40 -39.64 0.17 -0.32
N ASP A 41 -39.88 0.45 0.97
CA ASP A 41 -40.49 1.70 1.43
C ASP A 41 -39.70 2.30 2.58
N GLY A 42 -39.06 3.44 2.31
CA GLY A 42 -38.22 4.14 3.27
C GLY A 42 -39.00 5.02 4.26
N GLN A 43 -40.31 5.21 4.11
CA GLN A 43 -41.06 6.09 4.99
C GLN A 43 -42.43 5.52 5.34
N CYS A 44 -42.70 5.56 6.63
CA CYS A 44 -43.92 5.14 7.27
C CYS A 44 -45.19 5.88 6.76
N LEU A 45 -44.99 7.02 6.07
CA LEU A 45 -46.02 7.83 5.43
C LEU A 45 -46.76 7.12 4.28
N SER A 46 -46.13 6.14 3.61
CA SER A 46 -46.71 5.47 2.44
C SER A 46 -47.38 4.13 2.77
N ILE A 47 -47.73 3.89 4.05
CA ILE A 47 -48.47 2.68 4.46
C ILE A 47 -49.80 2.65 3.69
N ASN A 48 -50.08 1.50 3.05
CA ASN A 48 -51.26 1.27 2.21
C ASN A 48 -51.36 2.08 0.91
N GLU A 49 -50.36 2.91 0.56
CA GLU A 49 -50.31 3.48 -0.78
C GLU A 49 -50.06 2.35 -1.80
N PRO A 50 -50.74 2.35 -2.97
CA PRO A 50 -50.51 1.39 -4.03
C PRO A 50 -49.17 1.69 -4.72
N VAL A 51 -48.07 1.54 -3.99
CA VAL A 51 -46.72 1.54 -4.55
C VAL A 51 -46.63 0.27 -5.39
N SER A 52 -46.40 0.46 -6.70
CA SER A 52 -46.41 -0.59 -7.73
C SER A 52 -45.43 -1.76 -7.49
N THR A 53 -44.64 -1.75 -6.41
CA THR A 53 -43.58 -2.74 -6.15
C THR A 53 -43.36 -3.18 -4.69
N GLY A 54 -44.28 -2.95 -3.73
CA GLY A 54 -44.25 -3.72 -2.45
C GLY A 54 -44.19 -2.94 -1.13
N GLY A 55 -45.09 -1.96 -1.00
CA GLY A 55 -45.51 -1.25 0.22
C GLY A 55 -45.65 -2.10 1.49
N TRP A 56 -45.47 -1.50 2.68
CA TRP A 56 -46.09 -1.99 3.91
C TRP A 56 -47.62 -2.07 3.74
N LYS A 57 -48.19 -3.23 4.07
CA LYS A 57 -49.64 -3.49 4.01
C LYS A 57 -50.16 -3.78 5.40
N THR A 58 -51.28 -3.17 5.77
CA THR A 58 -52.06 -3.55 6.95
C THR A 58 -53.31 -4.33 6.52
N PHE A 59 -54.01 -4.98 7.46
CA PHE A 59 -55.25 -5.68 7.13
C PHE A 59 -56.36 -4.70 6.73
N GLN A 60 -56.47 -3.60 7.47
CA GLN A 60 -57.36 -2.49 7.16
C GLN A 60 -56.56 -1.18 7.11
N PRO A 61 -56.92 -0.24 6.23
CA PRO A 61 -56.10 0.93 5.95
C PRO A 61 -55.87 1.86 7.14
N ASP A 62 -56.71 1.77 8.16
CA ASP A 62 -56.73 2.57 9.39
C ASP A 62 -56.16 1.84 10.62
N ASP A 63 -55.63 0.61 10.45
CA ASP A 63 -55.02 -0.17 11.54
C ASP A 63 -53.78 0.50 12.11
N TRP A 64 -52.99 1.15 11.26
CA TRP A 64 -51.79 1.90 11.63
C TRP A 64 -51.93 3.34 11.16
N ILE A 65 -51.47 4.27 11.99
CA ILE A 65 -51.49 5.70 11.69
C ILE A 65 -50.09 6.30 11.81
N TYR A 66 -49.81 7.30 10.97
CA TYR A 66 -48.59 8.09 11.08
C TYR A 66 -48.78 9.21 12.11
N TYR A 67 -47.88 9.25 13.10
CA TYR A 67 -47.80 10.32 14.07
C TYR A 67 -46.89 11.42 13.52
N PRO A 68 -47.39 12.65 13.28
CA PRO A 68 -46.56 13.74 12.78
C PRO A 68 -45.50 14.11 13.82
N GLN A 69 -44.30 14.48 13.36
CA GLN A 69 -43.22 14.89 14.24
C GLN A 69 -43.60 16.18 14.99
N GLN A 70 -43.49 16.18 16.31
CA GLN A 70 -43.79 17.29 17.20
C GLN A 70 -42.60 17.53 18.13
N GLN A 71 -42.30 18.80 18.41
CA GLN A 71 -41.35 19.17 19.46
C GLN A 71 -42.10 19.34 20.77
N VAL A 72 -41.76 18.55 21.78
CA VAL A 72 -42.38 18.59 23.09
C VAL A 72 -41.37 19.09 24.10
N ASN A 73 -41.78 20.12 24.85
CA ASN A 73 -41.04 20.58 26.02
C ASN A 73 -41.24 19.56 27.16
N LEU A 74 -40.18 18.81 27.49
CA LEU A 74 -40.19 17.78 28.56
C LEU A 74 -39.86 18.35 29.94
N THR A 75 -39.43 19.60 30.01
CA THR A 75 -38.93 20.17 31.26
C THR A 75 -40.07 20.51 32.20
N LEU A 76 -40.07 19.82 33.35
CA LEU A 76 -40.92 20.13 34.49
C LEU A 76 -40.42 21.36 35.27
N ASN A 77 -39.17 21.76 35.05
CA ASN A 77 -38.54 22.92 35.67
C ASN A 77 -38.52 24.11 34.70
N PRO A 78 -39.08 25.29 35.06
CA PRO A 78 -39.14 26.46 34.17
C PRO A 78 -37.76 27.04 33.77
N ASN A 79 -36.68 26.66 34.46
CA ASN A 79 -35.34 27.20 34.24
C ASN A 79 -34.45 26.36 33.30
N GLU A 80 -34.88 25.17 32.92
CA GLU A 80 -34.22 24.35 31.90
C GLU A 80 -35.22 24.11 30.77
N ILE A 81 -34.79 24.16 29.51
CA ILE A 81 -35.65 23.83 28.37
C ILE A 81 -35.06 22.59 27.71
N SER A 82 -35.58 21.42 28.06
CA SER A 82 -35.31 20.18 27.32
C SER A 82 -36.42 19.99 26.29
N VAL A 83 -36.12 20.27 25.03
CA VAL A 83 -37.00 19.95 23.90
C VAL A 83 -36.63 18.57 23.41
N ASP A 84 -37.61 17.66 23.38
CA ASP A 84 -37.46 16.37 22.72
C ASP A 84 -38.41 16.26 21.53
N THR A 85 -38.06 15.43 20.56
CA THR A 85 -38.88 15.20 19.37
C THR A 85 -39.68 13.92 19.55
N VAL A 86 -41.01 14.04 19.58
CA VAL A 86 -41.94 12.91 19.51
C VAL A 86 -42.56 12.84 18.11
N GLY A 87 -43.17 11.71 17.75
CA GLY A 87 -43.76 11.46 16.44
C GLY A 87 -42.73 11.17 15.35
N GLY A 88 -43.10 11.44 14.10
CA GLY A 88 -42.32 11.11 12.91
C GLY A 88 -42.24 9.60 12.67
N CYS A 89 -43.28 8.85 13.03
CA CYS A 89 -43.28 7.39 13.09
C CYS A 89 -44.70 6.83 12.96
N CYS A 90 -44.86 5.52 12.69
CA CYS A 90 -46.17 4.87 12.72
C CYS A 90 -46.30 3.90 13.88
N ALA A 91 -47.52 3.83 14.39
CA ALA A 91 -47.94 2.90 15.41
C ALA A 91 -49.39 2.45 15.15
N PRO A 92 -49.85 1.35 15.78
CA PRO A 92 -51.25 0.96 15.76
C PRO A 92 -52.17 2.11 16.17
N ASN A 93 -53.35 2.18 15.57
CA ASN A 93 -54.32 3.23 15.84
C ASN A 93 -54.93 3.06 17.24
N PRO A 94 -54.65 3.96 18.20
CA PRO A 94 -55.08 3.78 19.58
C PRO A 94 -56.60 3.91 19.74
N ARG A 95 -57.29 4.50 18.76
CA ARG A 95 -58.75 4.72 18.76
C ARG A 95 -59.53 3.51 18.27
N LYS A 96 -58.87 2.55 17.62
CA LYS A 96 -59.50 1.37 17.07
C LYS A 96 -59.39 0.22 18.07
N GLN A 97 -60.48 -0.50 18.31
CA GLN A 97 -60.44 -1.68 19.18
C GLN A 97 -59.92 -2.87 18.38
N PHE A 98 -58.90 -3.53 18.90
CA PHE A 98 -58.33 -4.73 18.32
C PHE A 98 -58.48 -5.91 19.29
N SER A 99 -58.46 -7.13 18.76
CA SER A 99 -58.20 -8.32 19.57
C SER A 99 -56.71 -8.37 19.93
N ASP A 100 -56.38 -8.81 21.14
CA ASP A 100 -54.99 -9.00 21.55
C ASP A 100 -54.47 -10.36 21.06
N VAL A 101 -53.34 -10.37 20.34
CA VAL A 101 -52.55 -11.59 20.06
C VAL A 101 -51.87 -12.08 21.32
N TYR A 102 -51.53 -11.15 22.20
CA TYR A 102 -50.87 -11.42 23.47
C TYR A 102 -51.27 -10.38 24.49
N TYR A 103 -51.64 -10.84 25.68
CA TYR A 103 -52.01 -9.99 26.81
C TYR A 103 -51.34 -10.52 28.08
N ASP A 104 -50.62 -9.63 28.77
CA ASP A 104 -50.14 -9.85 30.14
C ASP A 104 -50.83 -8.84 31.05
N ASP A 105 -51.55 -9.38 32.03
CA ASP A 105 -52.32 -8.63 33.02
C ASP A 105 -51.44 -7.94 34.07
N GLY A 106 -50.11 -8.11 33.99
CA GLY A 106 -49.16 -7.53 34.93
C GLY A 106 -49.18 -8.22 36.29
N SER A 107 -49.86 -9.36 36.44
CA SER A 107 -49.88 -10.16 37.67
C SER A 107 -48.47 -10.60 38.10
N THR A 108 -47.53 -10.64 37.15
CA THR A 108 -46.12 -10.98 37.37
C THR A 108 -45.22 -9.78 37.69
N TYR A 109 -45.74 -8.54 37.70
CA TYR A 109 -44.96 -7.31 37.93
C TYR A 109 -44.10 -7.37 39.20
N ASN A 110 -44.65 -7.88 40.30
CA ASN A 110 -43.93 -8.01 41.57
C ASN A 110 -42.72 -8.97 41.51
N ARG A 111 -42.65 -9.85 40.50
CA ARG A 111 -41.58 -10.84 40.32
C ARG A 111 -40.61 -10.48 39.21
N THR A 112 -41.11 -10.03 38.06
CA THR A 112 -40.29 -9.75 36.86
C THR A 112 -39.97 -8.26 36.68
N GLY A 113 -40.78 -7.37 37.29
CA GLY A 113 -40.75 -5.94 37.02
C GLY A 113 -41.50 -5.53 35.75
N ASP A 114 -42.15 -6.48 35.06
CA ASP A 114 -42.82 -6.23 33.79
C ASP A 114 -44.24 -5.70 34.00
N LYS A 115 -44.55 -4.60 33.33
CA LYS A 115 -45.84 -3.91 33.41
C LYS A 115 -46.88 -4.57 32.51
N ILE A 116 -48.14 -4.16 32.67
CA ILE A 116 -49.26 -4.58 31.82
C ILE A 116 -48.89 -4.32 30.35
N VAL A 117 -49.10 -5.31 29.49
CA VAL A 117 -48.87 -5.15 28.05
C VAL A 117 -49.86 -5.98 27.22
N GLY A 118 -50.45 -5.34 26.21
CA GLY A 118 -51.31 -5.98 25.22
C GLY A 118 -50.78 -5.69 23.82
N VAL A 119 -50.57 -6.73 23.02
CA VAL A 119 -50.10 -6.66 21.61
C VAL A 119 -51.28 -6.97 20.69
N VAL A 120 -51.61 -6.05 19.80
CA VAL A 120 -52.82 -6.13 18.98
C VAL A 120 -52.68 -7.01 17.75
N ASP A 121 -53.77 -7.63 17.32
CA ASP A 121 -53.89 -8.45 16.10
C ASP A 121 -54.10 -7.61 14.84
N ALA A 122 -53.21 -6.63 14.67
CA ALA A 122 -53.18 -5.75 13.51
C ALA A 122 -51.74 -5.61 13.01
N PRO A 123 -51.18 -6.66 12.36
CA PRO A 123 -49.82 -6.64 11.89
C PRO A 123 -49.60 -5.68 10.73
N MET A 124 -48.41 -5.07 10.70
CA MET A 124 -47.85 -4.49 9.49
C MET A 124 -47.06 -5.55 8.73
N ILE A 125 -47.45 -5.83 7.49
CA ILE A 125 -46.91 -6.95 6.69
C ILE A 125 -46.12 -6.42 5.50
N GLN A 126 -44.92 -6.96 5.27
CA GLN A 126 -44.16 -6.73 4.06
C GLN A 126 -43.42 -7.99 3.60
N ASN A 127 -43.32 -8.15 2.29
CA ASN A 127 -42.62 -9.26 1.66
C ASN A 127 -41.23 -8.80 1.22
N VAL A 128 -40.21 -9.50 1.69
CA VAL A 128 -38.81 -9.32 1.30
C VAL A 128 -38.43 -10.44 0.34
N HIS A 129 -37.97 -10.08 -0.86
CA HIS A 129 -37.51 -11.06 -1.84
C HIS A 129 -35.98 -11.21 -1.82
N VAL A 130 -35.50 -12.46 -1.77
CA VAL A 130 -34.08 -12.78 -1.91
C VAL A 130 -33.72 -12.79 -3.40
N GLN A 131 -33.24 -11.66 -3.88
CA GLN A 131 -32.84 -11.49 -5.28
C GLN A 131 -31.39 -11.96 -5.53
N GLY A 132 -31.16 -12.49 -6.73
CA GLY A 132 -29.84 -12.93 -7.20
C GLY A 132 -29.54 -14.41 -6.94
N TRP A 133 -29.10 -15.10 -8.01
CA TRP A 133 -28.76 -16.52 -7.99
C TRP A 133 -27.71 -16.89 -6.92
N TYR A 134 -26.76 -15.97 -6.66
CA TYR A 134 -25.69 -16.18 -5.68
C TYR A 134 -26.22 -16.19 -4.24
N MET A 135 -27.10 -15.24 -3.86
CA MET A 135 -27.71 -15.21 -2.53
C MET A 135 -28.61 -16.42 -2.29
N GLN A 136 -29.38 -16.83 -3.31
CA GLN A 136 -30.22 -18.02 -3.23
C GLN A 136 -29.38 -19.27 -2.92
N SER A 137 -28.19 -19.39 -3.53
CA SER A 137 -27.26 -20.50 -3.24
C SER A 137 -26.72 -20.48 -1.79
N PHE A 138 -26.52 -19.29 -1.20
CA PHE A 138 -26.14 -19.18 0.22
C PHE A 138 -27.31 -19.47 1.16
N VAL A 139 -28.54 -19.06 0.80
CA VAL A 139 -29.74 -19.41 1.56
C VAL A 139 -29.92 -20.91 1.61
N ASP A 140 -29.70 -21.60 0.49
CA ASP A 140 -29.81 -23.06 0.40
C ASP A 140 -28.78 -23.79 1.29
N ASN A 141 -27.68 -23.11 1.65
CA ASN A 141 -26.69 -23.59 2.62
C ASN A 141 -27.01 -23.23 4.08
N ALA A 142 -28.17 -22.63 4.37
CA ALA A 142 -28.56 -22.13 5.71
C ALA A 142 -27.52 -21.18 6.33
N SER A 143 -26.80 -20.42 5.50
CA SER A 143 -25.74 -19.51 5.92
C SER A 143 -26.13 -18.04 5.84
N VAL A 144 -27.42 -17.74 5.70
CA VAL A 144 -27.92 -16.40 5.47
C VAL A 144 -28.80 -15.99 6.64
N ASN A 145 -28.48 -14.86 7.25
CA ASN A 145 -29.22 -14.29 8.37
C ASN A 145 -29.92 -13.01 7.94
N LEU A 146 -31.12 -12.81 8.46
CA LEU A 146 -31.92 -11.60 8.34
C LEU A 146 -31.78 -10.80 9.64
N THR A 147 -31.24 -9.59 9.55
CA THR A 147 -31.25 -8.58 10.62
C THR A 147 -32.43 -7.66 10.42
N LEU A 148 -33.15 -7.35 11.49
CA LEU A 148 -34.06 -6.21 11.51
C LEU A 148 -33.52 -5.14 12.47
N LEU A 149 -33.42 -3.88 12.02
CA LEU A 149 -33.02 -2.76 12.88
C LEU A 149 -34.13 -1.68 12.82
N PRO A 150 -35.01 -1.62 13.83
CA PRO A 150 -36.08 -0.62 13.88
C PRO A 150 -35.53 0.72 14.41
N SER A 151 -35.93 1.81 13.79
CA SER A 151 -35.84 3.15 14.35
C SER A 151 -37.11 3.40 15.15
N MET A 152 -37.00 3.50 16.47
CA MET A 152 -38.15 3.67 17.37
C MET A 152 -38.19 5.11 17.90
N ASN A 153 -39.33 5.77 17.73
CA ASN A 153 -39.64 7.06 18.34
C ASN A 153 -40.78 6.89 19.36
N ILE A 154 -41.02 7.93 20.14
CA ILE A 154 -42.21 8.02 20.99
C ILE A 154 -43.33 8.62 20.14
N PRO A 155 -44.53 8.01 20.03
CA PRO A 155 -45.57 8.47 19.10
C PRO A 155 -46.10 9.87 19.44
N ASP A 156 -46.31 10.16 20.72
CA ASP A 156 -46.90 11.41 21.19
C ASP A 156 -46.47 11.76 22.62
N LYS A 157 -46.86 12.96 23.09
CA LYS A 157 -46.59 13.40 24.46
C LYS A 157 -47.24 12.50 25.52
N GLY A 158 -48.44 11.97 25.24
CA GLY A 158 -49.16 11.08 26.16
C GLY A 158 -48.38 9.81 26.47
N SER A 159 -47.73 9.23 25.46
CA SER A 159 -46.96 7.99 25.60
C SER A 159 -45.71 8.12 26.48
N ILE A 160 -45.19 9.33 26.70
CA ILE A 160 -44.10 9.57 27.67
C ILE A 160 -44.62 9.33 29.09
N ILE A 161 -45.82 9.84 29.38
CA ILE A 161 -46.45 9.73 30.70
C ILE A 161 -46.95 8.30 30.92
N ILE A 162 -47.59 7.71 29.89
CA ILE A 162 -48.12 6.33 29.93
C ILE A 162 -47.00 5.29 30.04
N GLY A 163 -45.81 5.56 29.47
CA GLY A 163 -44.65 4.67 29.60
C GLY A 163 -44.19 4.41 31.03
N VAL A 164 -44.63 5.22 32.00
CA VAL A 164 -44.42 4.98 33.43
C VAL A 164 -45.23 3.77 33.92
N VAL A 165 -46.39 3.48 33.32
CA VAL A 165 -47.35 2.46 33.82
C VAL A 165 -47.46 1.24 32.90
N ILE A 166 -47.16 1.38 31.61
CA ILE A 166 -47.37 0.32 30.60
C ILE A 166 -46.07 0.07 29.84
N ASP A 167 -45.73 -1.20 29.63
CA ASP A 167 -44.55 -1.58 28.86
C ASP A 167 -44.81 -1.56 27.36
N ARG A 168 -43.76 -1.35 26.58
CA ARG A 168 -43.83 -1.49 25.12
C ARG A 168 -43.51 -2.92 24.75
N ALA A 169 -44.36 -3.56 23.97
CA ALA A 169 -44.06 -4.87 23.42
C ALA A 169 -44.29 -4.90 21.91
N MET A 170 -43.49 -5.72 21.25
CA MET A 170 -43.70 -6.10 19.86
C MET A 170 -43.53 -7.60 19.68
N ILE A 171 -44.23 -8.16 18.72
CA ILE A 171 -44.04 -9.52 18.23
C ILE A 171 -43.73 -9.42 16.76
N ILE A 172 -42.70 -10.13 16.31
CA ILE A 172 -42.36 -10.20 14.90
C ILE A 172 -42.50 -11.64 14.47
N THR A 173 -43.33 -11.88 13.45
CA THR A 173 -43.46 -13.20 12.84
C THR A 173 -42.86 -13.19 11.44
N TYR A 174 -42.17 -14.29 11.13
CA TYR A 174 -41.42 -14.48 9.91
C TYR A 174 -41.96 -15.74 9.22
N GLN A 175 -42.61 -15.54 8.09
CA GLN A 175 -43.07 -16.61 7.23
C GLN A 175 -42.13 -16.76 6.04
N PHE A 176 -41.48 -17.91 5.97
CA PHE A 176 -40.52 -18.23 4.91
C PHE A 176 -41.24 -18.96 3.79
N LEU A 177 -41.13 -18.43 2.58
CA LEU A 177 -41.77 -18.94 1.37
C LEU A 177 -40.70 -19.31 0.34
N ASP A 178 -40.93 -20.38 -0.41
CA ASP A 178 -40.06 -20.77 -1.52
C ASP A 178 -40.36 -19.97 -2.80
N GLY A 179 -39.78 -20.39 -3.94
CA GLY A 179 -40.00 -19.75 -5.24
C GLY A 179 -41.41 -19.92 -5.80
N GLU A 180 -42.19 -20.88 -5.29
CA GLU A 180 -43.58 -21.15 -5.66
C GLU A 180 -44.56 -20.55 -4.64
N ASN A 181 -44.06 -19.77 -3.68
CA ASN A 181 -44.79 -19.23 -2.53
C ASN A 181 -45.36 -20.30 -1.57
N ILE A 182 -44.79 -21.51 -1.56
CA ILE A 182 -45.14 -22.55 -0.60
C ILE A 182 -44.44 -22.24 0.73
N ARG A 183 -45.18 -22.37 1.83
CA ARG A 183 -44.68 -22.11 3.18
C ARG A 183 -43.67 -23.18 3.61
N ILE A 184 -42.42 -22.78 3.82
CA ILE A 184 -41.33 -23.65 4.28
C ILE A 184 -41.34 -23.74 5.81
N ALA A 185 -41.38 -22.59 6.48
CA ALA A 185 -41.29 -22.50 7.94
C ALA A 185 -41.93 -21.22 8.48
N ASN A 186 -42.26 -21.21 9.77
CA ASN A 186 -42.69 -20.04 10.52
C ASN A 186 -41.80 -19.88 11.74
N ARG A 187 -41.36 -18.65 12.02
CA ARG A 187 -40.67 -18.30 13.27
C ARG A 187 -41.29 -17.05 13.86
N SER A 188 -41.32 -16.98 15.19
CA SER A 188 -41.68 -15.78 15.93
C SER A 188 -40.48 -15.34 16.76
N SER A 189 -40.29 -14.02 16.91
CA SER A 189 -39.35 -13.45 17.87
C SER A 189 -39.74 -13.72 19.33
N GLY A 190 -40.98 -14.16 19.58
CA GLY A 190 -41.62 -14.03 20.89
C GLY A 190 -41.97 -12.56 21.19
N VAL A 191 -42.41 -12.31 22.43
CA VAL A 191 -42.76 -10.97 22.92
C VAL A 191 -41.47 -10.24 23.30
N LEU A 192 -41.11 -9.20 22.55
CA LEU A 192 -39.97 -8.34 22.82
C LEU A 192 -40.44 -7.15 23.67
N ARG A 193 -40.21 -7.21 24.99
CA ARG A 193 -40.59 -6.16 25.95
C ARG A 193 -39.46 -5.15 26.12
N ASN A 194 -39.73 -3.87 25.80
CA ASN A 194 -38.78 -2.77 25.97
C ASN A 194 -37.37 -3.04 25.37
N GLN A 195 -37.27 -3.95 24.40
CA GLN A 195 -36.02 -4.34 23.73
C GLN A 195 -35.96 -3.69 22.36
N PHE A 196 -34.86 -2.97 22.11
CA PHE A 196 -34.58 -2.33 20.83
C PHE A 196 -33.88 -3.26 19.84
N ASP A 197 -33.16 -4.26 20.35
CA ASP A 197 -32.40 -5.22 19.55
C ASP A 197 -33.28 -6.42 19.17
N ILE A 198 -33.57 -6.58 17.88
CA ILE A 198 -34.26 -7.76 17.34
C ILE A 198 -33.21 -8.85 17.09
N PRO A 199 -33.40 -10.10 17.58
CA PRO A 199 -32.46 -11.18 17.33
C PRO A 199 -32.43 -11.55 15.83
N ASP A 200 -31.22 -11.77 15.31
CA ASP A 200 -31.04 -12.19 13.93
C ASP A 200 -31.62 -13.58 13.66
N ILE A 201 -32.24 -13.76 12.50
CA ILE A 201 -32.87 -15.02 12.13
C ILE A 201 -32.20 -15.65 10.92
N THR A 202 -31.75 -16.90 11.09
CA THR A 202 -31.20 -17.72 10.02
C THR A 202 -32.31 -18.17 9.06
N LEU A 203 -32.18 -17.85 7.79
CA LEU A 203 -33.13 -18.24 6.75
C LEU A 203 -33.08 -19.76 6.52
N PRO A 204 -34.23 -20.45 6.47
CA PRO A 204 -34.30 -21.85 6.07
C PRO A 204 -33.82 -22.06 4.62
N PRO A 205 -33.26 -23.24 4.28
CA PRO A 205 -32.94 -23.59 2.90
C PRO A 205 -34.14 -23.40 1.95
N ARG A 206 -33.90 -23.04 0.69
CA ARG A 206 -34.92 -22.77 -0.35
C ARG A 206 -35.79 -21.54 -0.13
N THR A 207 -35.59 -20.77 0.93
CA THR A 207 -36.30 -19.49 1.11
C THR A 207 -35.99 -18.55 -0.05
N ARG A 208 -37.04 -18.00 -0.68
CA ARG A 208 -36.96 -17.00 -1.73
C ARG A 208 -37.71 -15.73 -1.37
N THR A 209 -38.77 -15.85 -0.59
CA THR A 209 -39.52 -14.71 -0.06
C THR A 209 -39.67 -14.85 1.45
N VAL A 210 -39.45 -13.77 2.19
CA VAL A 210 -39.67 -13.68 3.63
C VAL A 210 -40.80 -12.68 3.85
N GLN A 211 -41.94 -13.17 4.32
CA GLN A 211 -43.02 -12.31 4.77
C GLN A 211 -42.78 -11.98 6.24
N ILE A 212 -42.65 -10.69 6.53
CA ILE A 212 -42.39 -10.15 7.86
C ILE A 212 -43.68 -9.47 8.32
N ALA A 213 -44.19 -9.89 9.47
CA ALA A 213 -45.36 -9.29 10.09
C ALA A 213 -44.99 -8.76 11.48
N ILE A 214 -45.21 -7.47 11.72
CA ILE A 214 -44.86 -6.79 12.97
C ILE A 214 -46.14 -6.41 13.69
N TYR A 215 -46.27 -6.91 14.91
CA TYR A 215 -47.35 -6.60 15.85
C TYR A 215 -46.78 -5.71 16.94
N SER A 216 -47.52 -4.71 17.39
CA SER A 216 -47.09 -3.73 18.41
C SER A 216 -48.17 -3.54 19.46
N SER A 217 -47.81 -3.00 20.64
CA SER A 217 -48.76 -2.74 21.71
C SER A 217 -49.74 -1.62 21.40
N GLN A 218 -50.98 -1.67 21.90
CA GLN A 218 -51.98 -0.61 21.62
C GLN A 218 -51.78 0.65 22.47
N THR A 219 -51.61 0.46 23.77
CA THR A 219 -51.73 1.51 24.80
C THR A 219 -50.44 2.31 24.97
N ASN A 220 -49.29 1.67 24.75
CA ASN A 220 -47.97 2.31 24.65
C ASN A 220 -47.25 1.69 23.44
N PRO A 221 -47.60 2.09 22.20
CA PRO A 221 -47.11 1.43 21.01
C PRO A 221 -45.62 1.70 20.80
N MET A 222 -44.90 0.70 20.28
CA MET A 222 -43.63 0.96 19.62
C MET A 222 -43.92 1.70 18.31
N CYS A 223 -43.44 2.93 18.21
CA CYS A 223 -43.66 3.77 17.04
C CYS A 223 -42.43 3.72 16.14
N PHE A 224 -42.58 3.16 14.95
CA PHE A 224 -41.47 2.94 14.02
C PHE A 224 -41.33 4.15 13.09
N GLY A 225 -40.21 4.87 13.17
CA GLY A 225 -39.87 5.89 12.17
C GLY A 225 -39.51 5.25 10.83
N TYR A 226 -38.76 4.16 10.92
CA TYR A 226 -38.24 3.39 9.79
C TYR A 226 -37.84 1.99 10.32
N ILE A 227 -37.97 0.95 9.51
CA ILE A 227 -37.52 -0.41 9.85
C ILE A 227 -36.52 -0.84 8.80
N TYR A 228 -35.30 -1.20 9.21
CA TYR A 228 -34.31 -1.78 8.33
C TYR A 228 -34.46 -3.28 8.26
N ALA A 229 -34.49 -3.87 7.07
CA ALA A 229 -34.23 -5.27 6.84
C ALA A 229 -32.93 -5.45 6.04
N GLY A 230 -32.01 -6.23 6.61
CA GLY A 230 -30.72 -6.55 6.01
C GLY A 230 -30.47 -8.04 5.98
N ILE A 231 -30.05 -8.54 4.82
CA ILE A 231 -29.54 -9.91 4.70
C ILE A 231 -28.01 -9.87 4.76
N TYR A 232 -27.41 -10.74 5.57
CA TYR A 232 -25.97 -10.97 5.57
C TYR A 232 -25.65 -12.47 5.58
N VAL A 233 -24.49 -12.81 5.04
CA VAL A 233 -24.01 -14.19 5.01
C VAL A 233 -23.15 -14.44 6.24
N ASP A 234 -23.53 -15.42 7.06
CA ASP A 234 -22.70 -15.94 8.13
C ASP A 234 -21.56 -16.78 7.52
N MET A 235 -20.38 -16.15 7.41
CA MET A 235 -19.18 -16.76 6.85
C MET A 235 -18.86 -18.11 7.49
N ALA A 236 -19.09 -18.26 8.81
CA ALA A 236 -18.72 -19.47 9.55
C ALA A 236 -19.57 -20.68 9.14
N ARG A 237 -20.79 -20.45 8.64
CA ARG A 237 -21.72 -21.51 8.23
C ARG A 237 -21.56 -21.92 6.77
N THR A 238 -21.04 -21.03 5.91
CA THR A 238 -20.93 -21.32 4.47
C THR A 238 -20.05 -22.54 4.18
N THR A 239 -20.52 -23.42 3.31
CA THR A 239 -19.81 -24.63 2.86
C THR A 239 -18.49 -24.27 2.15
N VAL A 240 -18.49 -23.20 1.36
CA VAL A 240 -17.30 -22.70 0.64
C VAL A 240 -16.21 -22.27 1.61
N VAL A 241 -16.51 -21.51 2.67
CA VAL A 241 -15.51 -21.10 3.68
C VAL A 241 -14.96 -22.34 4.39
N LYS A 242 -15.82 -23.27 4.82
CA LYS A 242 -15.38 -24.50 5.49
C LYS A 242 -14.44 -25.33 4.62
N PHE A 243 -14.81 -25.55 3.36
CA PHE A 243 -13.97 -26.27 2.40
C PHE A 243 -12.64 -25.55 2.16
N CYS A 244 -12.67 -24.24 1.92
CA CYS A 244 -11.48 -23.42 1.71
C CYS A 244 -10.57 -23.40 2.94
N ALA A 245 -11.11 -23.35 4.16
CA ALA A 245 -10.34 -23.40 5.39
C ALA A 245 -9.63 -24.77 5.58
N VAL A 246 -10.34 -25.86 5.30
CA VAL A 246 -9.75 -27.22 5.32
C VAL A 246 -8.69 -27.38 4.21
N ALA A 247 -8.96 -26.89 3.01
CA ALA A 247 -8.00 -26.92 1.91
C ALA A 247 -6.75 -26.08 2.22
N ALA A 248 -6.93 -24.85 2.72
CA ALA A 248 -5.85 -23.95 3.09
C ALA A 248 -4.97 -24.56 4.19
N SER A 249 -5.55 -25.11 5.26
CA SER A 249 -4.79 -25.76 6.32
C SER A 249 -3.98 -26.96 5.81
N ARG A 250 -4.60 -27.86 5.02
CA ARG A 250 -3.88 -29.00 4.43
C ARG A 250 -2.76 -28.57 3.48
N LEU A 251 -3.02 -27.62 2.58
CA LEU A 251 -2.02 -27.10 1.65
C LEU A 251 -0.88 -26.38 2.37
N GLN A 252 -1.16 -25.71 3.48
CA GLN A 252 -0.15 -25.09 4.31
C GLN A 252 0.77 -26.15 4.97
N TYR A 253 0.22 -27.23 5.52
CA TYR A 253 1.04 -28.34 6.05
C TYR A 253 1.88 -28.98 4.96
N VAL A 254 1.34 -29.15 3.75
CA VAL A 254 2.11 -29.64 2.59
C VAL A 254 3.26 -28.68 2.24
N ALA A 255 2.99 -27.37 2.23
CA ALA A 255 4.01 -26.36 1.97
C ALA A 255 5.10 -26.33 3.07
N LEU A 256 4.74 -26.57 4.34
CA LEU A 256 5.71 -26.75 5.43
C LEU A 256 6.50 -28.06 5.28
N GLY A 257 5.86 -29.15 4.87
CA GLY A 257 6.55 -30.40 4.55
C GLY A 257 7.60 -30.22 3.44
N ASN A 258 7.28 -29.39 2.44
CA ASN A 258 8.20 -29.05 1.35
C ASN A 258 9.47 -28.33 1.82
N PHE A 259 9.41 -27.59 2.93
CA PHE A 259 10.59 -26.95 3.54
C PHE A 259 11.62 -27.98 4.02
N VAL A 260 11.19 -29.14 4.49
CA VAL A 260 12.09 -30.21 4.93
C VAL A 260 12.44 -31.15 3.76
N LEU A 261 11.43 -31.56 3.00
CA LEU A 261 11.56 -32.57 1.94
C LEU A 261 12.53 -32.14 0.83
N ILE A 262 12.39 -30.92 0.30
CA ILE A 262 13.17 -30.50 -0.88
C ILE A 262 14.65 -30.31 -0.54
N PRO A 263 15.03 -29.59 0.54
CA PRO A 263 16.42 -29.52 0.97
C PRO A 263 17.01 -30.88 1.30
N ALA A 264 16.25 -31.80 1.92
CA ALA A 264 16.71 -33.15 2.19
C ALA A 264 17.02 -33.90 0.88
N VAL A 265 16.14 -33.85 -0.13
CA VAL A 265 16.39 -34.47 -1.44
C VAL A 265 17.59 -33.83 -2.15
N PHE A 266 17.78 -32.51 -2.05
CA PHE A 266 18.95 -31.87 -2.64
C PHE A 266 20.24 -32.19 -1.88
N GLY A 267 20.14 -32.42 -0.56
CA GLY A 267 21.22 -32.92 0.27
C GLY A 267 21.62 -34.35 -0.11
N THR A 268 20.67 -35.25 -0.33
CA THR A 268 20.97 -36.61 -0.80
C THR A 268 21.55 -36.59 -2.22
N LEU A 269 21.01 -35.78 -3.13
CA LEU A 269 21.58 -35.58 -4.47
C LEU A 269 23.02 -35.06 -4.42
N LYS A 270 23.37 -34.19 -3.47
CA LYS A 270 24.75 -33.74 -3.27
C LYS A 270 25.68 -34.88 -2.87
N THR A 271 25.18 -35.87 -2.12
CA THR A 271 25.96 -37.05 -1.72
C THR A 271 26.18 -38.02 -2.89
N PHE A 272 25.17 -38.19 -3.76
CA PHE A 272 25.21 -39.17 -4.86
C PHE A 272 25.67 -38.60 -6.22
N SER A 273 25.77 -37.28 -6.37
CA SER A 273 26.12 -36.62 -7.64
C SER A 273 26.97 -35.37 -7.42
N ASN A 274 27.60 -34.84 -8.47
CA ASN A 274 28.35 -33.57 -8.44
C ASN A 274 27.45 -32.31 -8.24
N PHE A 275 26.26 -32.49 -7.67
CA PHE A 275 25.30 -31.43 -7.41
C PHE A 275 25.73 -30.61 -6.18
N ARG A 276 26.24 -29.40 -6.44
CA ARG A 276 26.49 -28.44 -5.36
C ARG A 276 25.17 -27.85 -4.86
N PHE A 277 24.90 -28.00 -3.56
CA PHE A 277 23.72 -27.42 -2.90
C PHE A 277 23.58 -25.93 -3.28
N PRO A 278 22.42 -25.52 -3.83
CA PRO A 278 22.21 -24.17 -4.34
C PRO A 278 22.01 -23.18 -3.18
N ASP A 279 22.54 -21.97 -3.35
CA ASP A 279 22.18 -20.85 -2.49
C ASP A 279 20.75 -20.40 -2.83
N PRO A 280 19.91 -20.05 -1.84
CA PRO A 280 18.51 -19.70 -2.08
C PRO A 280 18.38 -18.35 -2.80
N LEU A 281 19.21 -17.37 -2.47
CA LEU A 281 19.18 -16.02 -3.02
C LEU A 281 20.58 -15.44 -2.99
N ARG A 282 21.01 -14.84 -4.10
CA ARG A 282 22.30 -14.14 -4.20
C ARG A 282 22.07 -12.65 -4.31
N PHE A 283 21.72 -12.02 -3.18
CA PHE A 283 21.39 -10.59 -3.13
C PHE A 283 22.54 -9.68 -3.57
N LEU A 284 23.77 -10.08 -3.22
CA LEU A 284 25.00 -9.36 -3.56
C LEU A 284 25.62 -9.81 -4.88
N CYS A 285 25.07 -10.82 -5.56
CA CYS A 285 25.59 -11.25 -6.87
C CYS A 285 24.62 -10.86 -7.99
N ARG A 286 25.17 -10.72 -9.18
CA ARG A 286 24.38 -10.47 -10.38
C ARG A 286 23.59 -11.71 -10.75
N GLN A 287 22.28 -11.54 -10.94
CA GLN A 287 21.40 -12.59 -11.42
C GLN A 287 20.77 -12.20 -12.77
N PRO A 288 20.74 -13.06 -13.79
CA PRO A 288 20.32 -12.69 -15.15
C PRO A 288 18.79 -12.59 -15.29
N CYS A 289 18.00 -13.40 -14.58
CA CYS A 289 16.55 -13.49 -14.73
C CYS A 289 15.78 -12.78 -13.59
N HIS A 290 15.76 -11.44 -13.63
CA HIS A 290 15.00 -10.61 -12.69
C HIS A 290 13.48 -10.87 -12.67
N PRO A 291 12.77 -11.12 -13.79
CA PRO A 291 11.30 -11.11 -13.78
C PRO A 291 10.66 -12.19 -12.91
N ILE A 292 11.09 -13.45 -13.04
CA ILE A 292 10.52 -14.57 -12.28
C ILE A 292 10.80 -14.43 -10.79
N LEU A 293 11.99 -13.95 -10.44
CA LEU A 293 12.34 -13.71 -9.05
C LEU A 293 11.54 -12.56 -8.45
N LEU A 294 11.28 -11.49 -9.22
CA LEU A 294 10.35 -10.44 -8.81
C LEU A 294 8.93 -10.98 -8.65
N CYS A 295 8.47 -11.92 -9.50
CA CYS A 295 7.20 -12.63 -9.31
C CYS A 295 7.18 -13.42 -7.98
N LEU A 296 8.27 -14.12 -7.63
CA LEU A 296 8.38 -14.80 -6.33
C LEU A 296 8.30 -13.83 -5.16
N PHE A 297 8.94 -12.65 -5.24
CA PHE A 297 8.80 -11.61 -4.22
C PHE A 297 7.38 -11.03 -4.14
N VAL A 298 6.68 -10.86 -5.25
CA VAL A 298 5.26 -10.45 -5.27
C VAL A 298 4.37 -11.53 -4.65
N MET A 299 4.64 -12.82 -4.91
CA MET A 299 3.93 -13.93 -4.27
C MET A 299 4.13 -13.91 -2.75
N ILE A 300 5.36 -13.75 -2.25
CA ILE A 300 5.62 -13.62 -0.82
C ILE A 300 4.92 -12.38 -0.25
N GLY A 301 4.98 -11.29 -1.00
CA GLY A 301 4.30 -10.04 -0.65
C GLY A 301 2.81 -10.19 -0.44
N SER A 302 2.15 -11.03 -1.24
CA SER A 302 0.71 -11.25 -1.11
C SER A 302 0.34 -11.93 0.21
N PHE A 303 1.16 -12.89 0.67
CA PHE A 303 0.98 -13.53 1.97
C PHE A 303 1.33 -12.59 3.12
N ILE A 304 2.45 -11.88 3.04
CA ILE A 304 2.86 -10.91 4.07
C ILE A 304 1.79 -9.84 4.25
N PHE A 305 1.30 -9.26 3.15
CA PHE A 305 0.29 -8.22 3.20
C PHE A 305 -1.04 -8.75 3.76
N ASN A 306 -1.50 -9.93 3.33
CA ASN A 306 -2.74 -10.52 3.84
C ASN A 306 -2.64 -10.84 5.34
N GLY A 307 -1.53 -11.42 5.80
CA GLY A 307 -1.30 -11.69 7.23
C GLY A 307 -1.23 -10.41 8.06
N ALA A 308 -0.54 -9.37 7.55
CA ALA A 308 -0.49 -8.06 8.21
C ALA A 308 -1.87 -7.39 8.27
N TRP A 309 -2.66 -7.49 7.20
CA TRP A 309 -3.99 -6.90 7.14
C TRP A 309 -4.99 -7.59 8.07
N ASN A 310 -4.99 -8.93 8.11
CA ASN A 310 -5.86 -9.69 9.01
C ASN A 310 -5.59 -9.35 10.48
N LEU A 311 -4.33 -9.12 10.84
CA LEU A 311 -3.96 -8.64 12.18
C LEU A 311 -4.57 -7.26 12.48
N VAL A 312 -4.49 -6.30 11.55
CA VAL A 312 -5.08 -4.96 11.71
C VAL A 312 -6.59 -5.05 11.92
N ARG A 313 -7.27 -5.98 11.24
CA ARG A 313 -8.71 -6.22 11.40
C ARG A 313 -9.07 -7.02 12.66
N SER A 314 -8.08 -7.46 13.43
CA SER A 314 -8.25 -8.41 14.55
C SER A 314 -9.03 -9.67 14.15
N GLN A 315 -8.96 -10.06 12.88
CA GLN A 315 -9.56 -11.30 12.40
C GLN A 315 -8.70 -12.49 12.80
N SER A 316 -9.29 -13.68 12.77
CA SER A 316 -8.58 -14.88 13.17
C SER A 316 -7.41 -15.14 12.24
N ASN A 317 -6.22 -15.21 12.82
CA ASN A 317 -5.02 -15.60 12.11
C ASN A 317 -4.80 -17.11 12.22
N MET A 318 -3.75 -17.57 11.56
CA MET A 318 -3.37 -18.97 11.44
C MET A 318 -3.18 -19.68 12.79
N PHE A 319 -2.85 -18.94 13.86
CA PHE A 319 -2.66 -19.48 15.21
C PHE A 319 -3.72 -19.03 16.22
N ASP A 320 -4.86 -18.47 15.78
CA ASP A 320 -5.89 -17.95 16.71
C ASP A 320 -6.43 -19.01 17.68
N SER A 321 -6.35 -20.30 17.33
CA SER A 321 -6.73 -21.41 18.20
C SER A 321 -5.63 -21.84 19.17
N TRP A 322 -4.37 -21.48 18.93
CA TRP A 322 -3.21 -21.97 19.69
C TRP A 322 -2.63 -20.92 20.66
N LEU A 323 -2.84 -19.62 20.40
CA LEU A 323 -2.20 -18.54 21.15
C LEU A 323 -3.22 -17.56 21.79
N PRO A 324 -3.03 -17.17 23.07
CA PRO A 324 -3.85 -16.15 23.73
C PRO A 324 -3.81 -14.79 23.00
N ARG A 325 -4.83 -13.94 23.16
CA ARG A 325 -4.93 -12.62 22.48
C ARG A 325 -3.68 -11.74 22.64
N ALA A 326 -3.01 -11.77 23.80
CA ALA A 326 -1.78 -11.02 24.04
C ALA A 326 -0.59 -11.45 23.16
N MET A 327 -0.61 -12.69 22.66
CA MET A 327 0.43 -13.24 21.80
C MET A 327 0.23 -12.94 20.30
N LYS A 328 -0.87 -12.27 19.90
CA LYS A 328 -1.14 -11.92 18.48
C LYS A 328 -0.05 -11.06 17.83
N ILE A 329 0.69 -10.26 18.61
CA ILE A 329 1.83 -9.49 18.09
C ILE A 329 3.01 -10.41 17.77
N ILE A 330 3.33 -11.34 18.67
CA ILE A 330 4.38 -12.35 18.46
C ILE A 330 4.01 -13.24 17.27
N GLU A 331 2.73 -13.54 17.11
CA GLU A 331 2.19 -14.28 15.96
C GLU A 331 2.56 -13.63 14.62
N LEU A 332 2.53 -12.29 14.50
CA LEU A 332 2.89 -11.59 13.27
C LEU A 332 4.35 -11.83 12.89
N PHE A 333 5.26 -11.70 13.86
CA PHE A 333 6.69 -11.90 13.64
C PHE A 333 6.99 -13.36 13.27
N ILE A 334 6.36 -14.31 13.97
CA ILE A 334 6.47 -15.74 13.65
C ILE A 334 5.90 -16.03 12.26
N SER A 335 4.79 -15.41 11.88
CA SER A 335 4.17 -15.58 10.57
C SER A 335 5.08 -15.09 9.44
N PHE A 336 5.75 -13.94 9.60
CA PHE A 336 6.72 -13.45 8.62
C PHE A 336 7.92 -14.39 8.45
N PHE A 337 8.42 -14.93 9.57
CA PHE A 337 9.45 -15.96 9.53
C PHE A 337 8.95 -17.24 8.83
N LEU A 338 7.72 -17.67 9.13
CA LEU A 338 7.10 -18.83 8.52
C LEU A 338 6.89 -18.65 7.01
N TYR A 339 6.53 -17.45 6.54
CA TYR A 339 6.47 -17.18 5.10
C TYR A 339 7.84 -17.29 4.43
N ALA A 340 8.93 -16.87 5.10
CA ALA A 340 10.27 -17.10 4.59
C ALA A 340 10.58 -18.61 4.48
N VAL A 341 10.18 -19.41 5.48
CA VAL A 341 10.30 -20.87 5.49
C VAL A 341 9.48 -21.52 4.36
N LEU A 342 8.22 -21.10 4.17
CA LEU A 342 7.30 -21.62 3.16
C LEU A 342 7.79 -21.38 1.72
N PHE A 343 8.42 -20.23 1.46
CA PHE A 343 8.92 -19.86 0.14
C PHE A 343 10.37 -20.28 -0.13
N TYR A 344 11.10 -20.71 0.91
CA TYR A 344 12.49 -21.16 0.79
C TYR A 344 12.67 -22.25 -0.30
N PRO A 345 11.83 -23.31 -0.38
CA PRO A 345 11.96 -24.31 -1.43
C PRO A 345 11.77 -23.76 -2.85
N ALA A 346 10.87 -22.78 -3.04
CA ALA A 346 10.64 -22.18 -4.35
C ALA A 346 11.87 -21.41 -4.85
N PHE A 347 12.54 -20.66 -3.97
CA PHE A 347 13.80 -19.98 -4.29
C PHE A 347 14.94 -20.97 -4.56
N LEU A 348 15.02 -22.02 -3.76
CA LEU A 348 16.03 -23.06 -3.87
C LEU A 348 15.89 -23.83 -5.19
N CYS A 349 14.67 -24.20 -5.57
CA CYS A 349 14.33 -24.77 -6.88
C CYS A 349 14.59 -23.79 -8.03
N PHE A 350 14.32 -22.48 -7.86
CA PHE A 350 14.61 -21.47 -8.88
C PHE A 350 16.11 -21.41 -9.21
N HIS A 351 16.98 -21.47 -8.20
CA HIS A 351 18.42 -21.48 -8.41
C HIS A 351 18.95 -22.81 -8.96
N ALA A 352 18.36 -23.94 -8.55
CA ALA A 352 18.70 -25.26 -9.09
C ALA A 352 18.09 -25.56 -10.46
N SER A 353 17.13 -24.74 -10.93
CA SER A 353 16.39 -24.93 -12.20
C SER A 353 17.28 -25.10 -13.42
N HIS A 354 18.46 -24.49 -13.40
CA HIS A 354 19.45 -24.57 -14.49
C HIS A 354 20.34 -25.80 -14.44
N ARG A 355 20.36 -26.51 -13.30
CA ARG A 355 21.27 -27.64 -13.04
C ARG A 355 20.57 -28.99 -13.04
N SER A 356 19.27 -29.04 -12.73
CA SER A 356 18.57 -30.31 -12.59
C SER A 356 17.13 -30.22 -13.11
N ARG A 357 16.70 -31.24 -13.84
CA ARG A 357 15.29 -31.42 -14.23
C ARG A 357 14.39 -31.63 -13.01
N LEU A 358 14.88 -32.39 -12.02
CA LEU A 358 14.16 -32.69 -10.79
C LEU A 358 13.87 -31.40 -9.98
N ALA A 359 14.81 -30.46 -9.95
CA ALA A 359 14.58 -29.14 -9.35
C ALA A 359 13.46 -28.35 -10.03
N ASN A 360 13.29 -28.50 -11.35
CA ASN A 360 12.18 -27.87 -12.07
C ASN A 360 10.84 -28.52 -11.76
N ILE A 361 10.81 -29.85 -11.56
CA ILE A 361 9.59 -30.59 -11.18
C ILE A 361 9.15 -30.18 -9.77
N PHE A 362 10.07 -30.14 -8.80
CA PHE A 362 9.76 -29.66 -7.45
C PHE A 362 9.42 -28.16 -7.42
N GLY A 363 10.08 -27.34 -8.25
CA GLY A 363 9.71 -25.94 -8.44
C GLY A 363 8.27 -25.78 -8.93
N PHE A 364 7.86 -26.58 -9.93
CA PHE A 364 6.48 -26.60 -10.41
C PHE A 364 5.50 -27.04 -9.31
N TYR A 365 5.79 -28.15 -8.62
CA TYR A 365 4.95 -28.67 -7.54
C TYR A 365 4.78 -27.66 -6.39
N THR A 366 5.88 -27.05 -5.93
CA THR A 366 5.84 -26.04 -4.85
C THR A 366 5.09 -24.78 -5.27
N SER A 367 5.35 -24.24 -6.47
CA SER A 367 4.61 -23.08 -6.98
C SER A 367 3.12 -23.37 -7.16
N MET A 368 2.75 -24.58 -7.58
CA MET A 368 1.35 -25.02 -7.67
C MET A 368 0.68 -25.13 -6.30
N CYS A 369 1.35 -25.74 -5.33
CA CYS A 369 0.87 -25.83 -3.95
C CYS A 369 0.62 -24.43 -3.36
N LEU A 370 1.55 -23.49 -3.55
CA LEU A 370 1.42 -22.10 -3.09
C LEU A 370 0.31 -21.33 -3.83
N LEU A 371 0.10 -21.58 -5.13
CA LEU A 371 -1.02 -21.01 -5.89
C LEU A 371 -2.37 -21.53 -5.37
N CYS A 372 -2.52 -22.84 -5.18
CA CYS A 372 -3.74 -23.43 -4.63
C CYS A 372 -4.01 -22.93 -3.21
N LEU A 373 -2.96 -22.78 -2.40
CA LEU A 373 -3.06 -22.20 -1.05
C LEU A 373 -3.59 -20.77 -1.14
N ARG A 374 -3.04 -19.96 -2.05
CA ARG A 374 -3.48 -18.58 -2.24
C ARG A 374 -4.93 -18.49 -2.69
N ILE A 375 -5.35 -19.31 -3.65
CA ILE A 375 -6.74 -19.35 -4.13
C ILE A 375 -7.68 -19.75 -2.97
N SER A 376 -7.29 -20.73 -2.15
CA SER A 376 -8.11 -21.19 -1.02
C SER A 376 -8.29 -20.10 0.04
N ILE A 377 -7.27 -19.26 0.27
CA ILE A 377 -7.37 -18.15 1.22
C ILE A 377 -8.22 -17.00 0.67
N ASP A 378 -8.07 -16.67 -0.63
CA ASP A 378 -8.70 -15.50 -1.23
C ASP A 378 -10.16 -15.74 -1.66
N LEU A 379 -10.50 -16.95 -2.09
CA LEU A 379 -11.82 -17.28 -2.66
C LEU A 379 -12.99 -16.92 -1.73
N PRO A 380 -12.95 -17.19 -0.41
CA PRO A 380 -14.02 -16.80 0.50
C PRO A 380 -14.25 -15.28 0.58
N PHE A 381 -13.17 -14.50 0.58
CA PHE A 381 -13.26 -13.05 0.62
C PHE A 381 -13.91 -12.49 -0.66
N PHE A 382 -13.53 -13.03 -1.83
CA PHE A 382 -14.13 -12.67 -3.11
C PHE A 382 -15.60 -13.07 -3.22
N ALA A 383 -15.95 -14.28 -2.77
CA ALA A 383 -17.31 -14.80 -2.87
C ALA A 383 -18.29 -14.10 -1.93
N ILE A 384 -17.85 -13.74 -0.71
CA ILE A 384 -18.76 -13.26 0.34
C ILE A 384 -18.66 -11.74 0.55
N THR A 385 -17.45 -11.20 0.64
CA THR A 385 -17.25 -9.82 1.12
C THR A 385 -17.48 -8.79 0.00
N TYR A 386 -17.00 -9.09 -1.20
CA TYR A 386 -16.99 -8.12 -2.30
C TYR A 386 -18.15 -8.26 -3.28
N ALA A 387 -19.03 -9.25 -3.12
CA ALA A 387 -20.18 -9.46 -4.01
C ALA A 387 -21.22 -8.32 -3.96
N ARG A 388 -21.19 -7.46 -2.93
CA ARG A 388 -22.19 -6.40 -2.72
C ARG A 388 -22.01 -5.19 -3.63
N GLU A 389 -20.79 -4.92 -4.10
CA GLU A 389 -20.51 -3.75 -4.96
C GLU A 389 -19.54 -4.09 -6.09
N SER A 390 -20.04 -4.00 -7.33
CA SER A 390 -19.29 -4.35 -8.54
C SER A 390 -18.01 -3.55 -8.72
N GLY A 391 -18.00 -2.26 -8.33
CA GLY A 391 -16.82 -1.40 -8.40
C GLY A 391 -15.67 -1.86 -7.50
N PHE A 392 -15.97 -2.16 -6.24
CA PHE A 392 -14.95 -2.66 -5.30
C PHE A 392 -14.54 -4.10 -5.60
N LEU A 393 -15.47 -4.94 -6.08
CA LEU A 393 -15.13 -6.26 -6.59
C LEU A 393 -14.13 -6.15 -7.74
N ALA A 394 -14.38 -5.27 -8.73
CA ALA A 394 -13.48 -5.07 -9.86
C ALA A 394 -12.08 -4.62 -9.42
N LEU A 395 -11.99 -3.69 -8.47
CA LEU A 395 -10.70 -3.22 -7.93
C LEU A 395 -9.94 -4.33 -7.18
N ASN A 396 -10.62 -5.11 -6.34
CA ASN A 396 -9.98 -6.22 -5.63
C ASN A 396 -9.59 -7.36 -6.57
N VAL A 397 -10.44 -7.68 -7.56
CA VAL A 397 -10.11 -8.65 -8.62
C VAL A 397 -8.91 -8.18 -9.42
N LEU A 398 -8.82 -6.89 -9.78
CA LEU A 398 -7.64 -6.34 -10.47
C LEU A 398 -6.35 -6.56 -9.66
N MET A 399 -6.40 -6.35 -8.34
CA MET A 399 -5.25 -6.61 -7.46
C MET A 399 -4.93 -8.10 -7.34
N ALA A 400 -5.95 -8.97 -7.26
CA ALA A 400 -5.74 -10.42 -7.29
C ALA A 400 -5.15 -10.89 -8.62
N VAL A 401 -5.57 -10.32 -9.76
CA VAL A 401 -5.01 -10.66 -11.09
C VAL A 401 -3.50 -10.44 -11.13
N ILE A 402 -2.98 -9.37 -10.52
CA ILE A 402 -1.52 -9.13 -10.43
C ILE A 402 -0.83 -10.29 -9.68
N THR A 403 -1.42 -10.74 -8.57
CA THR A 403 -0.87 -11.87 -7.80
C THR A 403 -0.96 -13.18 -8.57
N LEU A 404 -2.13 -13.51 -9.10
CA LEU A 404 -2.38 -14.72 -9.86
C LEU A 404 -1.48 -14.78 -11.10
N ALA A 405 -1.27 -13.65 -11.78
CA ALA A 405 -0.33 -13.57 -12.90
C ALA A 405 1.12 -13.87 -12.46
N ALA A 406 1.54 -13.43 -11.27
CA ALA A 406 2.86 -13.76 -10.73
C ALA A 406 2.99 -15.27 -10.41
N PHE A 407 1.97 -15.88 -9.80
CA PHE A 407 1.92 -17.34 -9.59
C PHE A 407 1.92 -18.12 -10.91
N LEU A 408 1.07 -17.74 -11.87
CA LEU A 408 1.01 -18.39 -13.17
C LEU A 408 2.33 -18.24 -13.94
N ALA A 409 2.99 -17.07 -13.89
CA ALA A 409 4.28 -16.87 -14.52
C ALA A 409 5.38 -17.78 -13.93
N THR A 410 5.41 -17.97 -12.61
CA THR A 410 6.39 -18.85 -11.93
C THR A 410 6.11 -20.32 -12.22
N VAL A 411 4.84 -20.75 -12.17
CA VAL A 411 4.40 -22.08 -12.57
C VAL A 411 4.79 -22.38 -14.03
N ILE A 412 4.42 -21.52 -14.97
CA ILE A 412 4.69 -21.70 -16.40
C ILE A 412 6.20 -21.74 -16.65
N TYR A 413 6.98 -20.92 -15.93
CA TYR A 413 8.44 -20.96 -15.99
C TYR A 413 8.98 -22.34 -15.61
N PHE A 414 8.59 -22.88 -14.44
CA PHE A 414 9.07 -24.19 -14.00
C PHE A 414 8.56 -25.33 -14.89
N LEU A 415 7.31 -25.29 -15.34
CA LEU A 415 6.76 -26.29 -16.26
C LEU A 415 7.52 -26.30 -17.59
N ARG A 416 7.72 -25.13 -18.19
CA ARG A 416 8.47 -25.00 -19.45
C ARG A 416 9.91 -25.47 -19.28
N LYS A 417 10.53 -25.17 -18.13
CA LYS A 417 11.88 -25.63 -17.82
C LYS A 417 11.95 -27.13 -17.56
N ALA A 418 10.98 -27.73 -16.88
CA ALA A 418 10.90 -29.17 -16.65
C ALA A 418 10.75 -29.97 -17.94
N ILE A 419 10.05 -29.41 -18.94
CA ILE A 419 9.85 -30.03 -20.26
C ILE A 419 11.07 -29.84 -21.17
N ARG A 420 11.66 -28.64 -21.22
CA ARG A 420 12.75 -28.28 -22.17
C ARG A 420 14.15 -28.33 -21.55
N PHE A 421 14.34 -29.07 -20.47
CA PHE A 421 15.63 -29.10 -19.77
C PHE A 421 16.68 -29.85 -20.61
N GLU A 422 17.80 -29.20 -20.87
CA GLU A 422 19.02 -29.79 -21.44
C GLU A 422 20.19 -29.30 -20.59
N GLU A 423 21.05 -30.21 -20.12
CA GLU A 423 22.25 -29.85 -19.35
C GLU A 423 23.26 -29.14 -20.26
N CYS A 424 23.74 -27.98 -19.83
CA CYS A 424 24.76 -27.24 -20.58
C CYS A 424 25.59 -26.35 -19.67
N THR A 425 26.89 -26.64 -19.65
CA THR A 425 27.89 -25.89 -18.90
C THR A 425 28.07 -24.47 -19.44
N ILE A 426 27.98 -24.27 -20.77
CA ILE A 426 28.01 -22.92 -21.38
C ILE A 426 26.79 -22.10 -20.94
N CYS A 427 25.59 -22.69 -20.91
CA CYS A 427 24.39 -22.00 -20.38
C CYS A 427 24.56 -21.60 -18.91
N GLN A 428 25.25 -22.43 -18.12
CA GLN A 428 25.52 -22.16 -16.71
C GLN A 428 26.55 -21.03 -16.53
N CYS A 429 27.62 -21.02 -17.35
CA CYS A 429 28.58 -19.93 -17.37
C CYS A 429 27.93 -18.63 -17.84
N HIS A 430 27.14 -18.65 -18.92
CA HIS A 430 26.40 -17.48 -19.42
C HIS A 430 25.34 -16.98 -18.41
N TYR A 431 24.82 -17.86 -17.55
CA TYR A 431 23.94 -17.43 -16.46
C TYR A 431 24.70 -16.61 -15.40
N LEU A 432 25.98 -16.90 -15.19
CA LEU A 432 26.85 -16.19 -14.23
C LEU A 432 27.61 -15.02 -14.87
N ASP A 433 27.67 -14.96 -16.20
CA ASP A 433 28.47 -13.99 -16.96
C ASP A 433 27.94 -12.56 -16.76
N PRO A 434 28.84 -11.57 -16.49
CA PRO A 434 28.47 -10.16 -16.52
C PRO A 434 27.85 -9.81 -17.87
N GLY A 435 26.75 -9.05 -17.84
CA GLY A 435 26.09 -8.67 -19.09
C GLY A 435 26.94 -7.67 -19.89
N ASN A 436 26.54 -7.45 -21.14
CA ASN A 436 27.17 -6.44 -22.00
C ASN A 436 27.09 -5.01 -21.42
N ALA A 437 26.16 -4.76 -20.49
CA ALA A 437 25.94 -3.44 -19.90
C ALA A 437 27.16 -2.95 -19.10
N GLU A 438 27.90 -3.86 -18.46
CA GLU A 438 29.06 -3.51 -17.65
C GLU A 438 30.29 -3.26 -18.51
N GLU A 439 30.48 -4.06 -19.56
CA GLU A 439 31.49 -3.79 -20.58
C GLU A 439 31.20 -2.46 -21.30
N GLU A 440 29.93 -2.19 -21.64
CA GLU A 440 29.51 -0.93 -22.23
C GLU A 440 29.72 0.25 -21.27
N TYR A 441 29.47 0.07 -19.97
CA TYR A 441 29.78 1.06 -18.95
C TYR A 441 31.28 1.41 -18.92
N VAL A 442 32.16 0.41 -18.97
CA VAL A 442 33.62 0.63 -19.03
C VAL A 442 34.03 1.28 -20.35
N LYS A 443 33.45 0.84 -21.48
CA LYS A 443 33.68 1.46 -22.80
C LYS A 443 33.31 2.94 -22.80
N GLU A 444 32.17 3.29 -22.23
CA GLU A 444 31.72 4.69 -22.11
C GLU A 444 32.59 5.53 -21.17
N LEU A 445 33.12 4.91 -20.10
CA LEU A 445 34.11 5.57 -19.24
C LEU A 445 35.41 5.87 -19.97
N LEU A 446 35.88 4.96 -20.84
CA LEU A 446 37.11 5.15 -21.62
C LEU A 446 36.93 6.10 -22.81
N LYS A 447 35.74 6.17 -23.41
CA LYS A 447 35.45 7.05 -24.56
C LYS A 447 35.32 8.52 -24.18
N LYS A 448 34.83 8.84 -22.98
CA LYS A 448 34.60 10.22 -22.56
C LYS A 448 35.91 10.89 -22.14
N GLN A 449 36.36 11.89 -22.91
CA GLN A 449 37.12 12.99 -22.33
C GLN A 449 36.22 13.63 -21.26
N PHE A 450 36.64 13.60 -19.99
CA PHE A 450 35.83 14.02 -18.85
C PHE A 450 35.61 15.55 -18.86
N SER A 451 34.74 16.08 -19.72
CA SER A 451 34.14 17.39 -19.54
C SER A 451 32.83 17.25 -18.76
N VAL A 452 32.87 17.55 -17.45
CA VAL A 452 31.65 17.62 -16.65
C VAL A 452 31.03 19.00 -16.86
N GLU A 453 30.25 19.14 -17.92
CA GLU A 453 29.38 20.32 -18.05
C GLU A 453 28.36 20.29 -16.91
N ARG A 454 28.49 21.21 -15.96
CA ARG A 454 27.45 21.47 -14.96
C ARG A 454 26.26 22.10 -15.67
N LYS A 455 25.29 21.28 -16.10
CA LYS A 455 23.98 21.78 -16.51
C LYS A 455 23.35 22.52 -15.33
N THR A 456 23.19 23.83 -15.48
CA THR A 456 22.49 24.68 -14.53
C THR A 456 21.06 24.16 -14.30
N SER A 457 20.54 24.32 -13.09
CA SER A 457 19.22 23.81 -12.76
C SER A 457 18.14 24.61 -13.51
N ILE A 458 17.66 24.02 -14.60
CA ILE A 458 16.51 24.51 -15.38
C ILE A 458 15.30 24.66 -14.44
N SER A 459 14.60 25.80 -14.52
CA SER A 459 13.44 26.11 -13.68
C SER A 459 12.29 25.12 -13.92
N LEU A 460 11.39 24.98 -12.95
CA LEU A 460 10.27 24.02 -13.03
C LEU A 460 9.35 24.33 -14.21
N LEU A 461 9.14 25.62 -14.51
CA LEU A 461 8.39 26.09 -15.68
C LEU A 461 9.06 25.71 -17.00
N GLN A 462 10.39 25.86 -17.10
CA GLN A 462 11.12 25.46 -18.30
C GLN A 462 11.09 23.94 -18.52
N ARG A 463 11.05 23.11 -17.45
CA ARG A 463 10.86 21.66 -17.59
C ARG A 463 9.48 21.28 -18.12
N ILE A 464 8.44 22.01 -17.71
CA ILE A 464 7.08 21.80 -18.21
C ILE A 464 7.01 22.27 -19.67
N ASN A 465 7.54 23.44 -19.98
CA ASN A 465 7.53 24.01 -21.33
C ASN A 465 8.39 23.19 -22.32
N SER A 466 9.56 22.69 -21.90
CA SER A 466 10.35 21.77 -22.71
C SER A 466 9.63 20.46 -22.95
N PHE A 467 8.84 19.98 -21.98
CA PHE A 467 8.07 18.75 -22.13
C PHE A 467 6.89 18.92 -23.12
N VAL A 468 6.12 20.00 -22.99
CA VAL A 468 5.03 20.32 -23.92
C VAL A 468 5.57 20.49 -25.35
N ARG A 469 6.77 21.07 -25.51
CA ARG A 469 7.45 21.19 -26.82
C ARG A 469 8.09 19.87 -27.32
N GLU A 470 8.48 18.96 -26.43
CA GLU A 470 9.08 17.66 -26.78
C GLU A 470 8.06 16.60 -27.22
N ILE A 471 6.78 16.71 -26.80
CA ILE A 471 5.71 15.77 -27.19
C ILE A 471 5.48 15.75 -28.72
N PRO A 472 5.31 16.90 -29.42
CA PRO A 472 5.07 16.89 -30.87
C PRO A 472 6.34 16.66 -31.70
N THR A 473 7.52 17.04 -31.20
CA THR A 473 8.80 16.85 -31.92
C THR A 473 9.30 15.39 -31.91
N TRP A 474 8.68 14.53 -31.08
CA TRP A 474 8.93 13.08 -31.03
C TRP A 474 8.58 12.36 -32.33
N HIS A 475 7.63 12.89 -33.12
CA HIS A 475 7.27 12.29 -34.40
C HIS A 475 8.25 12.64 -35.53
N ARG A 476 8.82 13.86 -35.51
CA ARG A 476 9.54 14.46 -36.66
C ARG A 476 11.03 14.12 -36.78
N LYS A 477 11.73 13.71 -35.71
CA LYS A 477 13.18 13.42 -35.75
C LYS A 477 13.55 11.95 -36.04
N THR A 478 12.57 11.10 -36.37
CA THR A 478 12.74 9.64 -36.38
C THR A 478 13.04 9.00 -37.74
N GLU A 479 13.19 9.78 -38.82
CA GLU A 479 13.29 9.22 -40.17
C GLU A 479 14.66 8.64 -40.56
N ARG A 480 15.73 8.84 -39.76
CA ARG A 480 17.08 8.35 -40.13
C ARG A 480 17.67 7.26 -39.22
N GLY A 481 16.89 6.68 -38.31
CA GLY A 481 17.35 5.61 -37.42
C GLY A 481 16.58 4.30 -37.61
N PRO A 482 17.20 3.14 -37.33
CA PRO A 482 16.49 1.86 -37.38
C PRO A 482 15.26 1.90 -36.46
N LYS A 483 14.12 1.42 -36.96
CA LYS A 483 12.83 1.41 -36.26
C LYS A 483 12.92 0.53 -35.00
N LEU A 484 13.37 1.11 -33.88
CA LEU A 484 13.31 0.45 -32.58
C LEU A 484 11.84 0.20 -32.21
N PRO A 485 11.49 -0.99 -31.69
CA PRO A 485 10.12 -1.34 -31.29
C PRO A 485 9.61 -0.38 -30.21
N ILE A 486 8.30 -0.08 -30.24
CA ILE A 486 7.63 0.88 -29.35
C ILE A 486 7.93 0.57 -27.87
N PHE A 487 7.96 -0.70 -27.49
CA PHE A 487 8.27 -1.15 -26.13
C PHE A 487 9.66 -0.68 -25.65
N GLN A 488 10.69 -0.76 -26.49
CA GLN A 488 12.04 -0.31 -26.13
C GLN A 488 12.12 1.21 -26.01
N ARG A 489 11.37 1.95 -26.85
CA ARG A 489 11.27 3.41 -26.71
C ARG A 489 10.58 3.79 -25.40
N CYS A 490 9.49 3.13 -25.06
CA CYS A 490 8.77 3.33 -23.81
C CYS A 490 9.68 3.01 -22.62
N LYS A 491 10.43 1.90 -22.67
CA LYS A 491 11.41 1.51 -21.65
C LYS A 491 12.52 2.56 -21.47
N ARG A 492 13.14 3.04 -22.55
CA ARG A 492 14.17 4.09 -22.49
C ARG A 492 13.59 5.41 -21.95
N TYR A 493 12.38 5.74 -22.36
CA TYR A 493 11.69 6.91 -21.86
C TYR A 493 11.44 6.79 -20.36
N ILE A 494 10.84 5.69 -19.90
CA ILE A 494 10.62 5.37 -18.50
C ILE A 494 11.94 5.45 -17.72
N ALA A 495 13.01 4.82 -18.23
CA ALA A 495 14.33 4.87 -17.60
C ALA A 495 14.83 6.32 -17.47
N LYS A 496 14.75 7.13 -18.53
CA LYS A 496 15.12 8.55 -18.51
C LYS A 496 14.28 9.35 -17.51
N GLN A 497 13.00 9.03 -17.36
CA GLN A 497 12.11 9.71 -16.41
C GLN A 497 12.42 9.37 -14.95
N PHE A 498 12.71 8.11 -14.68
CA PHE A 498 13.19 7.67 -13.37
C PHE A 498 14.66 8.05 -13.14
N GLY A 499 15.31 8.74 -14.08
CA GLY A 499 16.72 9.12 -13.99
C GLY A 499 17.66 7.93 -13.84
N LEU A 500 17.23 6.76 -14.35
CA LEU A 500 18.06 5.57 -14.48
C LEU A 500 19.07 5.84 -15.60
N HIS A 501 20.34 5.60 -15.29
CA HIS A 501 21.42 5.69 -16.25
C HIS A 501 21.42 4.40 -17.07
N GLU A 502 21.49 4.50 -18.39
CA GLU A 502 21.32 3.36 -19.31
C GLU A 502 22.29 2.21 -19.01
N HIS A 503 23.54 2.56 -18.68
CA HIS A 503 24.60 1.59 -18.38
C HIS A 503 24.70 1.20 -16.89
N ILE A 504 23.80 1.67 -16.02
CA ILE A 504 23.82 1.32 -14.59
C ILE A 504 22.68 0.38 -14.29
N ARG A 505 23.05 -0.85 -13.98
CA ARG A 505 22.13 -1.86 -13.51
C ARG A 505 21.70 -1.56 -12.09
N VAL A 506 20.40 -1.67 -11.85
CA VAL A 506 19.82 -1.62 -10.50
C VAL A 506 19.96 -3.01 -9.85
N PRO A 507 20.46 -3.12 -8.61
CA PRO A 507 20.61 -4.38 -7.91
C PRO A 507 19.25 -5.03 -7.65
N LEU A 508 19.27 -6.36 -7.52
CA LEU A 508 18.06 -7.13 -7.29
C LEU A 508 17.36 -6.70 -6.00
N VAL A 509 18.10 -6.49 -4.91
CA VAL A 509 17.53 -6.10 -3.61
C VAL A 509 16.66 -4.86 -3.74
N VAL A 510 17.15 -3.83 -4.45
CA VAL A 510 16.42 -2.56 -4.67
C VAL A 510 15.20 -2.77 -5.56
N LYS A 511 15.29 -3.60 -6.60
CA LYS A 511 14.14 -3.91 -7.45
C LYS A 511 13.08 -4.71 -6.70
N ALA A 512 13.49 -5.71 -5.95
CA ALA A 512 12.61 -6.58 -5.18
C ALA A 512 11.92 -5.80 -4.06
N SER A 513 12.65 -4.99 -3.30
CA SER A 513 12.08 -4.16 -2.24
C SER A 513 11.10 -3.13 -2.81
N LEU A 514 11.44 -2.49 -3.94
CA LEU A 514 10.56 -1.51 -4.58
C LEU A 514 9.33 -2.15 -5.21
N ALA A 515 9.48 -3.31 -5.87
CA ALA A 515 8.35 -4.04 -6.44
C ALA A 515 7.39 -4.52 -5.35
N LEU A 516 7.93 -5.07 -4.25
CA LEU A 516 7.16 -5.48 -3.09
C LEU A 516 6.47 -4.27 -2.44
N LEU A 517 7.19 -3.16 -2.24
CA LEU A 517 6.61 -1.94 -1.68
C LEU A 517 5.47 -1.39 -2.54
N ILE A 518 5.68 -1.28 -3.86
CA ILE A 518 4.64 -0.81 -4.78
C ILE A 518 3.42 -1.74 -4.72
N TYR A 519 3.64 -3.05 -4.72
CA TYR A 519 2.58 -4.04 -4.61
C TYR A 519 1.78 -3.87 -3.30
N CYS A 520 2.46 -3.80 -2.15
CA CYS A 520 1.82 -3.59 -0.85
C CYS A 520 1.10 -2.24 -0.78
N GLN A 521 1.68 -1.17 -1.35
CA GLN A 521 1.03 0.14 -1.42
C GLN A 521 -0.22 0.10 -2.29
N CYS A 522 -0.20 -0.53 -3.46
CA CYS A 522 -1.38 -0.66 -4.31
C CYS A 522 -2.48 -1.45 -3.60
N GLN A 523 -2.15 -2.54 -2.90
CA GLN A 523 -3.15 -3.30 -2.14
C GLN A 523 -3.68 -2.49 -0.94
N LEU A 524 -2.79 -1.83 -0.20
CA LEU A 524 -3.16 -0.99 0.92
C LEU A 524 -4.13 0.12 0.48
N VAL A 525 -3.83 0.78 -0.64
CA VAL A 525 -4.70 1.82 -1.20
C VAL A 525 -6.07 1.22 -1.52
N VAL A 526 -6.16 0.12 -2.27
CA VAL A 526 -7.46 -0.47 -2.62
C VAL A 526 -8.24 -0.87 -1.38
N ILE A 527 -7.60 -1.51 -0.40
CA ILE A 527 -8.24 -1.92 0.83
C ILE A 527 -8.69 -0.72 1.68
N LEU A 528 -7.82 0.28 1.87
CA LEU A 528 -8.21 1.49 2.61
C LEU A 528 -9.31 2.25 1.88
N MET A 529 -9.32 2.28 0.55
CA MET A 529 -10.44 2.84 -0.20
C MET A 529 -11.72 2.06 0.09
N THR A 530 -11.67 0.72 0.10
CA THR A 530 -12.86 -0.10 0.38
C THR A 530 -13.36 0.04 1.83
N GLU A 531 -12.46 0.16 2.80
CA GLU A 531 -12.81 0.20 4.24
C GLU A 531 -13.11 1.62 4.73
N LEU A 532 -12.48 2.65 4.14
CA LEU A 532 -12.76 4.04 4.47
C LEU A 532 -13.95 4.57 3.67
N LEU A 533 -13.98 4.37 2.35
CA LEU A 533 -14.97 4.97 1.44
C LEU A 533 -16.07 4.00 1.01
N GLY A 534 -15.82 2.69 1.07
CA GLY A 534 -16.80 1.70 0.64
C GLY A 534 -18.02 1.64 1.55
N VAL A 535 -18.94 0.77 1.18
CA VAL A 535 -20.26 0.72 1.81
C VAL A 535 -20.17 0.26 3.27
N GLY A 536 -20.64 1.12 4.17
CA GLY A 536 -20.48 0.94 5.61
C GLY A 536 -19.07 1.25 6.14
N GLY A 537 -18.23 1.86 5.31
CA GLY A 537 -16.89 2.30 5.69
C GLY A 537 -16.88 3.37 6.77
N PHE A 538 -15.72 3.59 7.36
CA PHE A 538 -15.57 4.50 8.50
C PHE A 538 -15.98 5.94 8.15
N VAL A 539 -15.61 6.44 6.97
CA VAL A 539 -15.83 7.84 6.58
C VAL A 539 -17.31 8.15 6.40
N PRO A 540 -18.10 7.40 5.58
CA PRO A 540 -19.54 7.61 5.50
C PRO A 540 -20.21 7.57 6.87
N ARG A 541 -19.88 6.57 7.70
CA ARG A 541 -20.50 6.41 9.02
C ARG A 541 -20.25 7.63 9.93
N GLN A 542 -19.02 8.12 9.97
CA GLN A 542 -18.68 9.29 10.77
C GLN A 542 -19.34 10.55 10.24
N ILE A 543 -19.27 10.81 8.93
CA ILE A 543 -19.89 11.99 8.32
C ILE A 543 -21.38 12.03 8.61
N CYS A 544 -22.08 10.92 8.43
CA CYS A 544 -23.53 10.86 8.65
C CYS A 544 -23.90 10.94 10.13
N SER A 545 -23.06 10.45 11.05
CA SER A 545 -23.28 10.64 12.50
C SER A 545 -23.09 12.09 12.95
N VAL A 546 -22.17 12.83 12.31
CA VAL A 546 -21.84 14.21 12.65
C VAL A 546 -22.75 15.21 11.94
N ALA A 547 -23.27 14.86 10.75
CA ALA A 547 -24.05 15.75 9.90
C ALA A 547 -25.26 16.44 10.59
N PRO A 548 -26.09 15.77 11.41
CA PRO A 548 -27.22 16.42 12.10
C PRO A 548 -26.80 17.50 13.09
N PHE A 549 -25.61 17.36 13.68
CA PHE A 549 -25.05 18.33 14.62
C PHE A 549 -24.33 19.46 13.88
N ALA A 550 -23.58 19.11 12.83
CA ALA A 550 -22.83 20.06 12.02
C ALA A 550 -23.73 20.94 11.16
N SER A 551 -24.83 20.43 10.62
CA SER A 551 -25.76 21.22 9.80
C SER A 551 -26.45 22.34 10.59
N LYS A 552 -26.64 22.16 11.91
CA LYS A 552 -27.13 23.22 12.81
C LYS A 552 -26.18 24.42 12.93
N LEU A 553 -24.90 24.24 12.56
CA LEU A 553 -23.91 25.32 12.54
C LEU A 553 -23.86 26.06 11.20
N GLN A 554 -24.60 25.59 10.19
CA GLN A 554 -24.70 26.18 8.86
C GLN A 554 -26.00 26.99 8.72
N SER A 555 -26.03 27.98 7.82
CA SER A 555 -27.23 28.78 7.58
C SER A 555 -28.37 27.99 6.92
N ASN A 556 -28.06 26.94 6.16
CA ASN A 556 -29.04 25.99 5.62
C ASN A 556 -29.01 24.72 6.46
N SER A 557 -30.17 24.31 6.97
CA SER A 557 -30.28 23.22 7.95
C SER A 557 -30.26 21.82 7.36
N ASP A 558 -30.14 21.65 6.04
CA ASP A 558 -30.27 20.34 5.37
C ASP A 558 -29.07 19.42 5.69
N PRO A 559 -29.21 18.43 6.60
CA PRO A 559 -28.09 17.59 7.02
C PRO A 559 -27.60 16.67 5.91
N MET A 560 -28.50 16.30 4.99
CA MET A 560 -28.20 15.39 3.88
C MET A 560 -27.30 16.05 2.83
N ARG A 561 -27.57 17.33 2.52
CA ARG A 561 -26.75 18.08 1.57
C ARG A 561 -25.35 18.31 2.12
N PHE A 562 -25.25 18.70 3.40
CA PHE A 562 -23.98 18.83 4.10
C PHE A 562 -23.17 17.54 4.03
N ALA A 563 -23.76 16.41 4.39
CA ALA A 563 -23.06 15.13 4.38
C ALA A 563 -22.55 14.70 2.99
N LEU A 564 -23.31 14.99 1.94
CA LEU A 564 -22.92 14.70 0.54
C LEU A 564 -21.73 15.53 0.10
N GLU A 565 -21.74 16.84 0.37
CA GLU A 565 -20.63 17.74 0.07
C GLU A 565 -19.37 17.32 0.85
N SER A 566 -19.52 17.00 2.16
CA SER A 566 -18.39 16.60 3.01
C SER A 566 -17.76 15.30 2.53
N PHE A 567 -18.59 14.33 2.12
CA PHE A 567 -18.12 13.04 1.64
C PHE A 567 -17.36 13.16 0.33
N ILE A 568 -17.85 13.95 -0.63
CA ILE A 568 -17.15 14.16 -1.90
C ILE A 568 -15.78 14.80 -1.65
N LEU A 569 -15.71 15.80 -0.77
CA LEU A 569 -14.44 16.46 -0.44
C LEU A 569 -13.48 15.52 0.29
N MET A 570 -13.96 14.73 1.24
CA MET A 570 -13.16 13.72 1.95
C MET A 570 -12.68 12.61 1.00
N GLN A 571 -13.53 12.18 0.08
CA GLN A 571 -13.21 11.20 -0.95
C GLN A 571 -12.07 11.71 -1.84
N VAL A 572 -12.12 12.97 -2.28
CA VAL A 572 -11.01 13.59 -3.03
C VAL A 572 -9.73 13.62 -2.20
N ALA A 573 -9.81 14.01 -0.92
CA ALA A 573 -8.65 14.04 -0.02
C ALA A 573 -8.02 12.65 0.14
N ILE A 574 -8.85 11.62 0.32
CA ILE A 574 -8.42 10.23 0.47
C ILE A 574 -7.82 9.71 -0.85
N TYR A 575 -8.41 10.02 -2.01
CA TYR A 575 -7.81 9.66 -3.31
C TYR A 575 -6.45 10.32 -3.54
N VAL A 576 -6.29 11.59 -3.16
CA VAL A 576 -5.00 12.29 -3.21
C VAL A 576 -4.00 11.65 -2.24
N ALA A 577 -4.45 11.26 -1.04
CA ALA A 577 -3.65 10.56 -0.04
C ALA A 577 -3.16 9.20 -0.54
N GLY A 578 -4.03 8.43 -1.21
CA GLY A 578 -3.73 7.11 -1.76
C GLY A 578 -2.64 7.12 -2.83
N PHE A 579 -2.39 8.26 -3.45
CA PHE A 579 -1.41 8.40 -4.54
C PHE A 579 0.03 8.70 -4.06
N GLY A 580 0.32 8.46 -2.77
CA GLY A 580 1.57 8.81 -2.07
C GLY A 580 2.91 8.36 -2.71
N ALA A 581 4.00 9.01 -2.26
CA ALA A 581 5.24 9.33 -2.98
C ALA A 581 6.29 8.21 -3.23
N GLY A 582 5.89 6.98 -3.57
CA GLY A 582 6.78 5.79 -3.55
C GLY A 582 7.87 5.64 -4.63
N THR A 583 7.89 6.42 -5.73
CA THR A 583 8.60 5.97 -6.94
C THR A 583 9.96 6.62 -7.25
N CYS A 584 10.48 7.50 -6.39
CA CYS A 584 11.67 8.32 -6.72
C CYS A 584 13.03 7.80 -6.19
N ILE A 585 13.09 6.62 -5.57
CA ILE A 585 14.33 6.06 -4.98
C ILE A 585 15.37 5.73 -6.07
N LEU A 586 14.93 5.16 -7.20
CA LEU A 586 15.80 4.70 -8.29
C LEU A 586 16.70 5.80 -8.87
N ARG A 587 16.17 7.02 -8.99
CA ARG A 587 16.93 8.19 -9.45
C ARG A 587 18.08 8.51 -8.51
N ARG A 588 17.80 8.47 -7.21
CA ARG A 588 18.79 8.80 -6.18
C ARG A 588 19.84 7.71 -6.10
N PHE A 589 19.42 6.45 -6.08
CA PHE A 589 20.30 5.29 -6.13
C PHE A 589 21.32 5.41 -7.27
N THR A 590 20.84 5.65 -8.50
CA THR A 590 21.69 5.79 -9.68
C THR A 590 22.69 6.95 -9.52
N LYS A 591 22.26 8.07 -8.94
CA LYS A 591 23.14 9.22 -8.72
C LYS A 591 24.22 8.93 -7.68
N ASP A 592 23.85 8.28 -6.59
CA ASP A 592 24.74 8.05 -5.46
C ASP A 592 25.73 6.91 -5.74
N ILE A 593 25.32 5.83 -6.41
CA ILE A 593 26.25 4.77 -6.84
C ILE A 593 27.30 5.28 -7.83
N VAL A 594 26.95 6.23 -8.72
CA VAL A 594 27.93 6.87 -9.61
C VAL A 594 28.95 7.69 -8.84
N ARG A 595 28.51 8.40 -7.79
CA ARG A 595 29.42 9.22 -6.97
C ARG A 595 30.40 8.35 -6.21
N ILE A 596 29.92 7.28 -5.60
CA ILE A 596 30.76 6.36 -4.86
C ILE A 596 31.74 5.65 -5.79
N ARG A 597 31.32 5.21 -6.98
CA ARG A 597 32.22 4.65 -8.00
C ARG A 597 33.28 5.65 -8.51
N LYS A 598 33.06 6.96 -8.34
CA LYS A 598 34.05 8.01 -8.64
C LYS A 598 34.98 8.30 -7.45
N GLY A 599 34.80 7.64 -6.31
CA GLY A 599 35.51 7.93 -5.06
C GLY A 599 34.93 9.11 -4.26
N ASP A 600 33.74 9.62 -4.63
CA ASP A 600 33.05 10.65 -3.86
C ASP A 600 32.19 10.00 -2.75
N TYR A 601 32.79 9.83 -1.58
CA TYR A 601 32.16 9.29 -0.37
C TYR A 601 31.46 10.35 0.49
N ASN A 602 31.16 11.55 -0.05
CA ASN A 602 30.51 12.64 0.70
C ASN A 602 29.16 12.24 1.34
N ILE A 603 28.49 11.22 0.82
CA ILE A 603 27.24 10.70 1.39
C ILE A 603 27.43 10.13 2.80
N PHE A 604 28.62 9.58 3.09
CA PHE A 604 28.98 8.94 4.36
C PHE A 604 29.63 9.90 5.38
N LYS A 605 29.85 11.17 5.02
CA LYS A 605 30.38 12.19 5.94
C LYS A 605 29.53 12.23 7.22
N GLY A 606 30.17 12.00 8.37
CA GLY A 606 29.52 11.87 9.70
C GLY A 606 29.72 10.51 10.38
N LYS A 607 30.07 9.45 9.65
CA LYS A 607 30.66 8.23 10.22
C LYS A 607 32.18 8.43 10.26
N LYS A 608 32.76 8.44 11.46
CA LYS A 608 34.15 8.89 11.64
C LYS A 608 35.16 7.91 11.03
N ASN A 609 34.79 6.64 10.77
CA ASN A 609 35.70 5.60 10.26
C ASN A 609 35.07 4.59 9.27
N ASN A 610 34.13 4.98 8.39
CA ASN A 610 33.43 4.00 7.52
C ASN A 610 32.75 2.85 8.30
N ASP A 611 32.17 3.13 9.48
CA ASP A 611 31.46 2.14 10.33
C ASP A 611 30.11 1.65 9.73
N THR A 612 29.99 1.60 8.40
CA THR A 612 28.89 0.91 7.71
C THR A 612 29.16 -0.57 7.75
N ILE A 613 28.31 -1.30 8.46
CA ILE A 613 28.43 -2.74 8.65
C ILE A 613 27.62 -3.43 7.54
N LEU A 614 28.04 -4.62 7.13
CA LEU A 614 27.28 -5.44 6.17
C LEU A 614 25.82 -5.70 6.62
N ASP A 615 25.59 -5.73 7.94
CA ASP A 615 24.25 -5.84 8.54
C ASP A 615 23.29 -4.72 8.09
N ASP A 616 23.78 -3.49 7.92
CA ASP A 616 22.99 -2.37 7.37
C ASP A 616 22.45 -2.72 5.98
N ALA A 617 23.24 -3.41 5.15
CA ALA A 617 22.82 -3.84 3.81
C ALA A 617 21.75 -4.94 3.84
N ILE A 618 21.81 -5.85 4.81
CA ILE A 618 20.82 -6.93 4.99
C ILE A 618 19.47 -6.34 5.42
N ARG A 619 19.49 -5.35 6.32
CA ARG A 619 18.29 -4.66 6.81
C ARG A 619 17.59 -3.82 5.76
N PHE A 620 18.26 -3.45 4.66
CA PHE A 620 17.71 -2.55 3.64
C PHE A 620 16.39 -3.03 3.04
N PHE A 621 16.26 -4.33 2.74
CA PHE A 621 15.02 -4.86 2.15
C PHE A 621 13.82 -4.61 3.07
N GLY A 622 13.95 -5.01 4.35
CA GLY A 622 12.92 -4.80 5.36
C GLY A 622 12.68 -3.32 5.67
N ALA A 623 13.72 -2.52 5.78
CA ALA A 623 13.61 -1.08 6.02
C ALA A 623 12.87 -0.38 4.87
N CYS A 624 13.22 -0.67 3.61
CA CYS A 624 12.59 -0.07 2.43
C CYS A 624 11.08 -0.36 2.37
N VAL A 625 10.69 -1.62 2.62
CA VAL A 625 9.27 -2.02 2.62
C VAL A 625 8.55 -1.49 3.85
N GLY A 626 9.15 -1.62 5.04
CA GLY A 626 8.57 -1.20 6.31
C GLY A 626 8.34 0.30 6.38
N PHE A 627 9.39 1.12 6.22
CA PHE A 627 9.26 2.58 6.20
C PHE A 627 8.40 3.07 5.03
N GLY A 628 8.47 2.40 3.88
CA GLY A 628 7.62 2.74 2.75
C GLY A 628 6.13 2.50 3.03
N PHE A 629 5.78 1.40 3.72
CA PHE A 629 4.41 1.05 4.09
C PHE A 629 3.88 1.92 5.24
N THR A 630 4.60 1.99 6.35
CA THR A 630 4.21 2.80 7.53
C THR A 630 4.22 4.29 7.20
N GLY A 631 5.21 4.75 6.44
CA GLY A 631 5.27 6.11 5.94
C GLY A 631 4.08 6.46 5.07
N THR A 632 3.59 5.55 4.22
CA THR A 632 2.37 5.80 3.44
C THR A 632 1.11 5.86 4.30
N LEU A 633 0.99 5.00 5.32
CA LEU A 633 -0.13 5.06 6.26
C LEU A 633 -0.17 6.40 7.00
N TYR A 634 0.99 6.82 7.54
CA TYR A 634 1.12 8.07 8.25
C TYR A 634 0.80 9.28 7.34
N PHE A 635 1.34 9.28 6.12
CA PHE A 635 1.05 10.30 5.12
C PHE A 635 -0.44 10.33 4.72
N MET A 636 -1.09 9.16 4.64
CA MET A 636 -2.52 9.09 4.35
C MET A 636 -3.36 9.69 5.47
N VAL A 637 -3.06 9.33 6.73
CA VAL A 637 -3.74 9.88 7.91
C VAL A 637 -3.55 11.39 7.97
N GLU A 638 -2.35 11.91 7.76
CA GLU A 638 -2.10 13.35 7.77
C GLU A 638 -2.81 14.09 6.64
N ILE A 639 -2.78 13.59 5.41
CA ILE A 639 -3.55 14.20 4.32
C ILE A 639 -5.05 14.12 4.60
N ALA A 640 -5.54 13.03 5.18
CA ALA A 640 -6.93 12.92 5.58
C ALA A 640 -7.29 13.95 6.67
N LEU A 641 -6.44 14.15 7.69
CA LEU A 641 -6.64 15.17 8.72
C LEU A 641 -6.60 16.59 8.15
N ILE A 642 -5.62 16.89 7.28
CA ILE A 642 -5.53 18.19 6.60
C ILE A 642 -6.74 18.40 5.69
N GLY A 643 -7.14 17.36 4.94
CA GLY A 643 -8.31 17.38 4.08
C GLY A 643 -9.59 17.62 4.88
N THR A 644 -9.76 16.92 6.00
CA THR A 644 -10.89 17.13 6.93
C THR A 644 -10.93 18.55 7.46
N ALA A 645 -9.79 19.09 7.89
CA ALA A 645 -9.70 20.48 8.36
C ALA A 645 -10.07 21.48 7.26
N VAL A 646 -9.64 21.24 6.01
CA VAL A 646 -10.00 22.06 4.85
C VAL A 646 -11.49 21.95 4.53
N THR A 647 -12.06 20.75 4.54
CA THR A 647 -13.51 20.53 4.35
C THR A 647 -14.33 21.28 5.40
N LEU A 648 -13.96 21.15 6.68
CA LEU A 648 -14.61 21.87 7.78
C LEU A 648 -14.49 23.39 7.62
N LEU A 649 -13.35 23.90 7.15
CA LEU A 649 -13.16 25.32 6.86
C LEU A 649 -14.02 25.84 5.69
N ILE A 650 -14.30 24.99 4.70
CA ILE A 650 -15.10 25.34 3.52
C ILE A 650 -16.59 25.36 3.88
N GLU A 651 -17.07 24.32 4.57
CA GLU A 651 -18.51 24.06 4.76
C GLU A 651 -19.12 24.78 5.97
N LEU A 652 -18.38 24.91 7.07
CA LEU A 652 -18.92 25.54 8.28
C LEU A 652 -18.83 27.06 8.16
N ASP A 653 -19.89 27.71 7.66
CA ASP A 653 -19.97 29.16 7.49
C ASP A 653 -19.59 29.93 8.77
N ARG A 654 -20.03 29.47 9.93
CA ARG A 654 -19.72 30.09 11.23
C ARG A 654 -18.25 29.95 11.59
N PHE A 655 -17.65 28.78 11.36
CA PHE A 655 -16.24 28.53 11.60
C PHE A 655 -15.37 29.32 10.63
N ARG A 656 -15.76 29.35 9.34
CA ARG A 656 -15.18 30.17 8.30
C ARG A 656 -15.22 31.64 8.71
N HIS A 657 -16.38 32.17 9.09
CA HIS A 657 -16.50 33.56 9.51
C HIS A 657 -15.64 33.86 10.75
N ILE A 658 -15.66 33.00 11.78
CA ILE A 658 -14.82 33.17 12.98
C ILE A 658 -13.34 33.18 12.62
N ILE A 659 -12.88 32.21 11.82
CA ILE A 659 -11.46 32.09 11.44
C ILE A 659 -11.06 33.22 10.50
N PHE A 660 -11.80 33.50 9.43
CA PHE A 660 -11.47 34.59 8.51
C PHE A 660 -11.53 35.94 9.23
N HIS A 661 -12.50 36.18 10.10
CA HIS A 661 -12.54 37.42 10.88
C HIS A 661 -11.36 37.50 11.88
N ARG A 662 -11.08 36.43 12.65
CA ARG A 662 -10.00 36.43 13.66
C ARG A 662 -8.59 36.35 13.05
N VAL A 663 -8.42 35.68 11.92
CA VAL A 663 -7.13 35.49 11.26
C VAL A 663 -6.91 36.57 10.22
N THR A 664 -7.84 36.79 9.29
CA THR A 664 -7.65 37.71 8.14
C THR A 664 -7.83 39.18 8.52
N VAL A 665 -8.84 39.49 9.33
CA VAL A 665 -9.06 40.86 9.86
C VAL A 665 -8.35 41.08 11.19
N GLY A 666 -8.01 40.00 11.91
CA GLY A 666 -7.37 40.11 13.21
C GLY A 666 -5.92 40.57 13.18
N ILE A 667 -5.47 41.02 14.36
CA ILE A 667 -4.14 41.57 14.66
C ILE A 667 -2.99 40.67 14.15
N TRP A 668 -3.20 39.36 14.05
CA TRP A 668 -2.16 38.41 13.67
C TRP A 668 -1.72 38.51 12.20
N PHE A 669 -2.66 38.57 11.24
CA PHE A 669 -2.29 38.61 9.82
C PHE A 669 -1.73 39.98 9.42
N SER A 670 -2.32 41.06 9.93
CA SER A 670 -1.78 42.41 9.74
C SER A 670 -0.36 42.52 10.33
N SER A 671 -0.13 42.02 11.55
CA SER A 671 1.21 42.01 12.16
C SER A 671 2.21 41.17 11.37
N PHE A 672 1.79 40.03 10.81
CA PHE A 672 2.64 39.20 9.95
C PHE A 672 3.03 39.95 8.66
N PHE A 673 2.06 40.59 8.00
CA PHE A 673 2.30 41.34 6.76
C PHE A 673 3.18 42.57 7.00
N VAL A 674 2.89 43.35 8.06
CA VAL A 674 3.71 44.50 8.46
C VAL A 674 5.14 44.05 8.77
N SER A 675 5.32 42.96 9.53
CA SER A 675 6.66 42.40 9.79
C SER A 675 7.39 42.02 8.51
N LEU A 676 6.71 41.41 7.53
CA LEU A 676 7.31 41.04 6.24
C LEU A 676 7.74 42.28 5.44
N VAL A 677 6.89 43.31 5.36
CA VAL A 677 7.20 44.57 4.66
C VAL A 677 8.38 45.28 5.32
N VAL A 678 8.36 45.42 6.65
CA VAL A 678 9.45 45.99 7.43
C VAL A 678 10.75 45.22 7.16
N GLN A 679 10.73 43.89 7.08
CA GLN A 679 11.92 43.10 6.76
C GLN A 679 12.45 43.35 5.34
N LEU A 680 11.58 43.53 4.35
CA LEU A 680 12.00 43.87 2.98
C LEU A 680 12.67 45.25 2.95
N ILE A 681 12.10 46.23 3.65
CA ILE A 681 12.66 47.57 3.78
C ILE A 681 14.00 47.53 4.50
N GLN A 682 14.10 46.83 5.64
CA GLN A 682 15.35 46.66 6.39
C GLN A 682 16.45 46.06 5.53
N ARG A 683 16.14 44.99 4.77
CA ARG A 683 17.10 44.39 3.84
C ARG A 683 17.54 45.38 2.76
N ARG A 684 16.64 46.22 2.25
CA ARG A 684 16.98 47.25 1.24
C ARG A 684 17.85 48.35 1.83
N ILE A 685 17.51 48.89 2.99
CA ILE A 685 18.31 49.90 3.71
C ILE A 685 19.71 49.36 3.99
N THR A 686 19.81 48.12 4.51
CA THR A 686 21.11 47.48 4.78
C THR A 686 21.97 47.39 3.51
N LEU A 687 21.39 46.94 2.40
CA LEU A 687 22.12 46.75 1.13
C LEU A 687 22.47 48.05 0.42
N LEU A 688 21.65 49.11 0.57
CA LEU A 688 21.85 50.38 -0.16
C LEU A 688 22.73 51.38 0.61
N ILE A 689 22.59 51.44 1.94
CA ILE A 689 23.25 52.48 2.76
C ILE A 689 24.54 51.97 3.39
N PHE A 690 24.56 50.71 3.84
CA PHE A 690 25.64 50.19 4.68
C PHE A 690 26.55 49.18 3.98
N VAL A 691 26.15 48.59 2.85
CA VAL A 691 26.98 47.63 2.10
C VAL A 691 27.70 48.33 0.95
N GLU A 692 29.01 48.14 0.87
CA GLU A 692 29.84 48.69 -0.21
C GLU A 692 29.51 48.10 -1.58
N ASN A 693 29.42 48.97 -2.59
CA ASN A 693 29.18 48.58 -3.98
C ASN A 693 30.24 47.57 -4.47
N GLY A 694 29.79 46.42 -4.95
CA GLY A 694 30.67 45.36 -5.48
C GLY A 694 31.14 44.33 -4.45
N THR A 695 30.88 44.54 -3.16
CA THR A 695 31.13 43.53 -2.12
C THR A 695 29.83 43.05 -1.47
N ARG A 696 29.85 41.89 -0.82
CA ARG A 696 28.68 41.36 -0.08
C ARG A 696 28.75 41.56 1.43
N MET A 697 29.92 41.90 1.96
CA MET A 697 30.21 41.89 3.41
C MET A 697 30.99 43.12 3.88
N ALA A 698 31.54 43.95 2.97
CA ALA A 698 32.24 45.16 3.42
C ALA A 698 31.22 46.22 3.79
N VAL A 699 31.36 46.75 5.00
CA VAL A 699 30.44 47.73 5.60
C VAL A 699 31.03 49.12 5.41
N GLN A 700 30.25 50.01 4.79
CA GLN A 700 30.52 51.45 4.76
C GLN A 700 29.84 52.11 5.97
N ASN A 701 30.48 53.16 6.52
CA ASN A 701 29.97 53.92 7.66
C ASN A 701 29.65 53.05 8.91
N ARG A 702 30.71 52.56 9.56
CA ARG A 702 30.62 51.62 10.70
C ARG A 702 29.83 52.17 11.89
N ALA A 703 30.02 53.43 12.26
CA ALA A 703 29.36 54.03 13.42
C ALA A 703 27.81 54.08 13.31
N PRO A 704 27.21 54.61 12.22
CA PRO A 704 25.76 54.58 12.07
C PRO A 704 25.21 53.16 11.86
N PHE A 705 26.01 52.24 11.29
CA PHE A 705 25.62 50.83 11.22
C PHE A 705 25.42 50.20 12.60
N MET A 706 26.27 50.53 13.59
CA MET A 706 26.11 50.01 14.96
C MET A 706 24.81 50.51 15.61
N HIS A 707 24.46 51.78 15.43
CA HIS A 707 23.18 52.33 15.92
C HIS A 707 21.99 51.68 15.21
N TYR A 708 22.08 51.51 13.89
CA TYR A 708 21.09 50.80 13.10
C TYR A 708 20.90 49.36 13.58
N CYS A 709 21.98 48.63 13.83
CA CYS A 709 21.95 47.28 14.37
C CYS A 709 21.24 47.20 15.74
N TYR A 710 21.50 48.16 16.64
CA TYR A 710 20.84 48.22 17.95
C TYR A 710 19.31 48.32 17.81
N PHE A 711 18.81 49.26 17.00
CA PHE A 711 17.36 49.40 16.78
C PHE A 711 16.77 48.20 16.04
N LEU A 712 17.50 47.65 15.07
CA LEU A 712 17.05 46.48 14.31
C LEU A 712 16.97 45.21 15.15
N MET A 713 17.77 45.07 16.21
CA MET A 713 17.78 43.89 17.08
C MET A 713 16.38 43.56 17.60
N PHE A 714 15.62 44.56 18.07
CA PHE A 714 14.26 44.37 18.58
C PHE A 714 13.28 43.92 17.47
N THR A 715 13.36 44.55 16.30
CA THR A 715 12.53 44.15 15.16
C THR A 715 12.87 42.74 14.66
N ALA A 716 14.13 42.31 14.77
CA ALA A 716 14.58 40.97 14.41
C ALA A 716 13.97 39.87 15.30
N MET A 717 13.57 40.18 16.54
CA MET A 717 12.86 39.24 17.42
C MET A 717 11.50 38.83 16.85
N THR A 718 10.72 39.80 16.32
CA THR A 718 9.43 39.50 15.66
C THR A 718 9.62 38.65 14.39
N ARG A 719 10.72 38.88 13.67
CA ARG A 719 11.12 38.07 12.52
C ARG A 719 11.49 36.64 12.94
N ALA A 720 12.16 36.46 14.08
CA ALA A 720 12.51 35.14 14.58
C ALA A 720 11.26 34.29 14.85
N LEU A 721 10.22 34.89 15.46
CA LEU A 721 8.94 34.22 15.71
C LEU A 721 8.24 33.79 14.39
N THR A 722 8.11 34.71 13.43
CA THR A 722 7.48 34.40 12.13
C THR A 722 8.28 33.36 11.33
N SER A 723 9.62 33.43 11.38
CA SER A 723 10.51 32.43 10.77
C SER A 723 10.39 31.06 11.43
N TYR A 724 10.23 31.00 12.75
CA TYR A 724 10.02 29.76 13.51
C TYR A 724 8.69 29.11 13.14
N LEU A 725 7.60 29.89 13.01
CA LEU A 725 6.31 29.37 12.54
C LEU A 725 6.42 28.82 11.11
N LEU A 726 7.01 29.56 10.18
CA LEU A 726 7.24 29.08 8.81
C LEU A 726 8.15 27.84 8.77
N ARG A 727 9.12 27.74 9.68
CA ARG A 727 9.97 26.54 9.83
C ARG A 727 9.15 25.36 10.32
N SER A 728 8.29 25.55 11.32
CA SER A 728 7.41 24.51 11.87
C SER A 728 6.43 24.00 10.83
N ILE A 729 5.80 24.91 10.06
CA ILE A 729 4.93 24.55 8.94
C ILE A 729 5.71 23.78 7.87
N LYS A 730 6.90 24.25 7.49
CA LYS A 730 7.76 23.53 6.53
C LYS A 730 8.13 22.15 7.06
N LEU A 731 8.42 21.98 8.35
CA LEU A 731 8.74 20.69 8.95
C LEU A 731 7.53 19.76 8.95
N LEU A 732 6.35 20.27 9.32
CA LEU A 732 5.08 19.54 9.33
C LEU A 732 4.77 18.95 7.95
N PHE A 733 4.91 19.72 6.87
CA PHE A 733 4.68 19.20 5.52
C PHE A 733 5.85 18.38 4.94
N ARG A 734 7.06 18.64 5.42
CA ARG A 734 8.27 18.01 4.88
C ARG A 734 8.50 16.62 5.44
N TYR A 735 8.32 16.46 6.75
CA TYR A 735 8.57 15.21 7.46
C TYR A 735 7.82 14.01 6.85
N PRO A 736 6.53 14.10 6.51
CA PRO A 736 5.75 12.98 5.96
C PRO A 736 6.23 12.53 4.58
N ILE A 737 6.66 13.49 3.75
CA ILE A 737 7.16 13.20 2.40
C ILE A 737 8.51 12.47 2.49
N PHE A 738 9.30 12.73 3.55
CA PHE A 738 10.58 12.07 3.76
C PHE A 738 10.45 10.76 4.55
N SER A 739 9.43 10.58 5.40
CA SER A 739 9.22 9.34 6.16
C SER A 739 8.94 8.13 5.25
N ILE A 740 8.30 8.35 4.09
CA ILE A 740 8.07 7.31 3.07
C ILE A 740 9.38 6.80 2.44
N ARG A 741 10.49 7.56 2.57
CA ARG A 741 11.70 7.37 1.75
C ARG A 741 12.93 7.05 2.58
N VAL A 742 13.48 5.86 2.36
CA VAL A 742 14.76 5.43 2.97
C VAL A 742 16.01 6.09 2.37
N ASP A 743 15.93 6.68 1.17
CA ASP A 743 17.11 7.27 0.50
C ASP A 743 17.50 8.65 1.05
N ARG A 744 16.74 9.19 1.99
CA ARG A 744 16.92 10.52 2.57
C ARG A 744 16.78 10.45 4.07
N ASN A 745 17.75 11.05 4.75
CA ASN A 745 17.67 11.27 6.18
C ASN A 745 16.48 12.20 6.48
N ALA A 746 15.54 11.75 7.31
CA ALA A 746 14.48 12.59 7.85
C ALA A 746 15.05 13.58 8.89
N GLU A 747 16.10 13.17 9.58
CA GLU A 747 16.69 13.92 10.69
C GLU A 747 17.74 14.96 10.24
N THR A 748 18.20 15.77 11.21
CA THR A 748 19.31 16.70 11.00
C THR A 748 20.64 15.97 10.84
N TRP A 749 21.64 16.65 10.29
CA TRP A 749 22.94 16.05 9.95
C TRP A 749 23.66 15.41 11.15
N GLY A 750 23.55 16.01 12.34
CA GLY A 750 24.20 15.52 13.56
C GLY A 750 23.60 14.23 14.12
N VAL A 751 22.33 13.94 13.83
CA VAL A 751 21.57 12.81 14.42
C VAL A 751 21.35 11.68 13.42
N ARG A 752 21.85 11.80 12.17
CA ARG A 752 21.70 10.83 11.07
C ARG A 752 21.98 9.35 11.40
N ARG A 753 22.63 9.05 12.52
CA ARG A 753 22.80 7.68 13.04
C ARG A 753 21.49 7.06 13.58
N GLY A 754 20.53 7.88 14.02
CA GLY A 754 19.22 7.43 14.50
C GLY A 754 18.27 6.97 13.38
N ASP A 755 18.46 7.46 12.15
CA ASP A 755 17.65 7.07 11.01
C ASP A 755 18.10 5.70 10.45
N ALA A 756 17.48 4.64 10.95
CA ALA A 756 17.72 3.26 10.54
C ALA A 756 17.45 3.03 9.04
N GLY A 757 16.48 3.72 8.44
CA GLY A 757 16.15 3.61 7.03
C GLY A 757 17.28 4.15 6.15
N PHE A 758 17.78 5.33 6.49
CA PHE A 758 18.91 5.94 5.79
C PHE A 758 20.23 5.17 6.01
N ALA A 759 20.47 4.67 7.23
CA ALA A 759 21.63 3.83 7.52
C ALA A 759 21.64 2.55 6.67
N ALA A 760 20.50 1.86 6.58
CA ALA A 760 20.36 0.66 5.75
C ALA A 760 20.57 0.95 4.25
N TYR A 761 20.06 2.09 3.76
CA TYR A 761 20.32 2.55 2.38
C TYR A 761 21.81 2.77 2.11
N CYS A 762 22.52 3.41 3.04
CA CYS A 762 23.97 3.61 2.96
C CYS A 762 24.74 2.28 2.95
N GLY A 763 24.39 1.35 3.84
CA GLY A 763 25.00 0.01 3.88
C GLY A 763 24.78 -0.76 2.58
N MET A 764 23.55 -0.76 2.05
CA MET A 764 23.23 -1.43 0.78
C MET A 764 24.00 -0.84 -0.40
N ILE A 765 24.15 0.48 -0.51
CA ILE A 765 24.93 1.07 -1.60
C ILE A 765 26.41 0.72 -1.46
N LEU A 766 26.97 0.73 -0.25
CA LEU A 766 28.37 0.40 -0.06
C LEU A 766 28.64 -1.08 -0.41
N ALA A 767 27.80 -2.00 0.08
CA ALA A 767 27.89 -3.41 -0.29
C ALA A 767 27.76 -3.62 -1.81
N GLU A 768 26.82 -2.92 -2.46
CA GLU A 768 26.69 -2.96 -3.92
C GLU A 768 27.92 -2.39 -4.64
N HIS A 769 28.56 -1.37 -4.08
CA HIS A 769 29.79 -0.83 -4.64
C HIS A 769 30.95 -1.81 -4.53
N GLU A 770 31.14 -2.42 -3.36
CA GLU A 770 32.25 -3.32 -3.07
C GLU A 770 32.14 -4.65 -3.84
N TYR A 771 30.98 -5.31 -3.80
CA TYR A 771 30.80 -6.62 -4.43
C TYR A 771 30.46 -6.56 -5.92
N ASN A 772 29.83 -5.47 -6.40
CA ASN A 772 29.30 -5.37 -7.77
C ASN A 772 29.91 -4.24 -8.61
N ASN A 773 31.15 -3.83 -8.31
CA ASN A 773 31.84 -2.82 -9.13
C ASN A 773 31.97 -3.29 -10.60
N PRO A 774 31.39 -2.57 -11.59
CA PRO A 774 31.43 -2.98 -12.99
C PRO A 774 32.86 -3.01 -13.56
N ILE A 775 33.76 -2.16 -13.07
CA ILE A 775 35.14 -2.11 -13.54
C ILE A 775 35.86 -3.41 -13.15
N ILE A 776 35.75 -3.81 -11.88
CA ILE A 776 36.37 -5.03 -11.35
C ILE A 776 35.79 -6.26 -12.04
N LEU A 777 34.46 -6.31 -12.21
CA LEU A 777 33.80 -7.47 -12.80
C LEU A 777 34.12 -7.62 -14.30
N SER A 778 34.18 -6.54 -15.07
CA SER A 778 34.62 -6.60 -16.47
C SER A 778 36.11 -6.95 -16.59
N PHE A 779 36.94 -6.53 -15.62
CA PHE A 779 38.34 -6.91 -15.56
C PHE A 779 38.50 -8.42 -15.31
N ILE A 780 37.83 -8.96 -14.29
CA ILE A 780 37.83 -10.39 -13.96
C ILE A 780 37.30 -11.21 -15.15
N GLN A 781 36.22 -10.77 -15.79
CA GLN A 781 35.66 -11.44 -16.98
C GLN A 781 36.70 -11.52 -18.11
N SER A 782 37.48 -10.44 -18.32
CA SER A 782 38.56 -10.40 -19.32
C SER A 782 39.72 -11.35 -18.98
N LEU A 783 39.92 -11.69 -17.70
CA LEU A 783 40.88 -12.71 -17.27
C LEU A 783 40.33 -14.12 -17.51
N ILE A 784 39.10 -14.39 -17.07
CA ILE A 784 38.45 -15.71 -17.19
C ILE A 784 38.24 -16.12 -18.65
N GLN A 785 37.81 -15.19 -19.52
CA GLN A 785 37.62 -15.50 -20.95
C GLN A 785 38.91 -15.97 -21.62
N LYS A 786 40.09 -15.52 -21.15
CA LYS A 786 41.38 -15.98 -21.68
C LYS A 786 41.70 -17.41 -21.24
N GLU A 787 41.32 -17.80 -20.03
CA GLU A 787 41.55 -19.16 -19.51
C GLU A 787 40.60 -20.19 -20.16
N VAL A 788 39.30 -19.86 -20.30
CA VAL A 788 38.29 -20.78 -20.87
C VAL A 788 38.54 -21.09 -22.34
N VAL A 789 39.05 -20.13 -23.12
CA VAL A 789 39.44 -20.34 -24.52
C VAL A 789 40.66 -21.26 -24.64
N SER A 790 41.44 -21.42 -23.57
CA SER A 790 42.73 -22.13 -23.60
C SER A 790 42.67 -23.62 -23.27
N GLY A 791 41.49 -24.19 -22.96
CA GLY A 791 41.28 -25.65 -22.98
C GLY A 791 40.43 -26.23 -21.86
N GLN A 792 39.35 -26.96 -22.21
CA GLN A 792 38.89 -28.23 -21.62
C GLN A 792 37.53 -28.68 -22.18
N LEU A 793 37.22 -29.97 -22.01
CA LEU A 793 35.98 -30.68 -22.40
C LEU A 793 34.72 -30.02 -21.80
N VAL A 794 34.04 -29.17 -22.56
CA VAL A 794 32.78 -28.51 -22.17
C VAL A 794 31.59 -29.25 -22.77
N THR A 795 30.65 -29.70 -21.94
CA THR A 795 29.35 -30.26 -22.38
C THR A 795 28.46 -29.17 -23.00
N LYS A 796 28.30 -29.22 -24.33
CA LYS A 796 27.54 -28.23 -25.12
C LYS A 796 26.08 -28.70 -25.30
N CYS A 797 25.08 -27.83 -25.16
CA CYS A 797 23.71 -28.14 -25.61
C CYS A 797 23.60 -27.99 -27.13
N ARG A 798 22.50 -28.51 -27.71
CA ARG A 798 22.22 -28.45 -29.16
C ARG A 798 22.35 -27.05 -29.75
N LYS A 799 21.94 -26.01 -29.01
CA LYS A 799 22.08 -24.60 -29.44
C LYS A 799 23.52 -24.09 -29.48
N HIS A 800 24.35 -24.50 -28.52
CA HIS A 800 25.75 -24.06 -28.45
C HIS A 800 26.67 -24.92 -29.31
N GLN A 801 26.29 -26.18 -29.56
CA GLN A 801 26.99 -27.07 -30.47
C GLN A 801 27.00 -26.50 -31.90
N LEU A 802 25.85 -26.00 -32.39
CA LEU A 802 25.72 -25.38 -33.71
C LEU A 802 26.49 -24.05 -33.88
N LYS A 803 26.76 -23.32 -32.80
CA LYS A 803 27.51 -22.05 -32.86
C LYS A 803 29.02 -22.24 -32.81
N PHE A 804 29.49 -23.30 -32.16
CA PHE A 804 30.91 -23.57 -32.02
C PHE A 804 31.50 -24.29 -33.24
N SER A 805 30.69 -25.09 -33.96
CA SER A 805 31.09 -25.73 -35.21
C SER A 805 31.54 -24.74 -36.29
N ASP A 806 31.03 -23.49 -36.25
CA ASP A 806 31.41 -22.44 -37.20
C ASP A 806 32.71 -21.71 -36.84
N ILE A 807 33.20 -21.86 -35.60
CA ILE A 807 34.39 -21.15 -35.07
C ILE A 807 35.62 -22.07 -35.05
N GLU A 808 35.43 -23.35 -34.75
CA GLU A 808 36.53 -24.34 -34.72
C GLU A 808 37.13 -24.62 -36.11
N SER A 809 36.46 -24.24 -37.21
CA SER A 809 36.99 -24.37 -38.58
C SER A 809 38.09 -23.38 -38.96
N SER A 810 38.41 -22.38 -38.12
CA SER A 810 39.41 -21.35 -38.43
C SER A 810 40.73 -21.45 -37.66
N ASN A 811 40.85 -22.35 -36.67
CA ASN A 811 42.03 -22.47 -35.80
C ASN A 811 42.63 -23.88 -35.85
N ASN A 812 43.09 -24.32 -37.02
CA ASN A 812 43.98 -25.48 -37.12
C ASN A 812 45.44 -25.01 -37.19
N GLY A 813 46.24 -25.44 -36.20
CA GLY A 813 47.69 -25.63 -36.31
C GLY A 813 48.58 -24.40 -36.16
N MET A 814 48.98 -24.06 -34.93
CA MET A 814 50.13 -23.17 -34.70
C MET A 814 51.15 -23.87 -33.79
N GLY A 815 52.37 -24.09 -34.29
CA GLY A 815 53.41 -24.85 -33.62
C GLY A 815 54.09 -24.11 -32.45
N PRO A 816 54.80 -24.84 -31.57
CA PRO A 816 55.38 -24.30 -30.32
C PRO A 816 56.39 -23.15 -30.53
N ASN A 817 57.05 -23.07 -31.68
CA ASN A 817 58.00 -21.99 -31.99
C ASN A 817 57.33 -20.65 -32.38
N GLU A 818 56.10 -20.65 -32.87
CA GLU A 818 55.35 -19.41 -33.17
C GLU A 818 54.72 -18.81 -31.91
N LEU A 819 54.40 -19.64 -30.91
CA LEU A 819 53.93 -19.21 -29.59
C LEU A 819 54.97 -18.36 -28.85
N VAL A 820 56.27 -18.68 -28.97
CA VAL A 820 57.35 -17.93 -28.31
C VAL A 820 57.58 -16.56 -28.97
N LYS A 821 57.59 -16.48 -30.30
CA LYS A 821 57.68 -15.20 -31.05
C LYS A 821 56.46 -14.31 -30.80
N SER A 822 55.27 -14.90 -30.74
CA SER A 822 54.01 -14.22 -30.37
C SER A 822 54.08 -13.58 -28.97
N ASN A 823 54.70 -14.26 -28.00
CA ASN A 823 54.80 -13.75 -26.63
C ASN A 823 55.78 -12.56 -26.50
N ALA A 824 56.90 -12.57 -27.23
CA ALA A 824 57.83 -11.44 -27.26
C ALA A 824 57.17 -10.18 -27.88
N GLN A 825 56.45 -10.34 -29.00
CA GLN A 825 55.70 -9.25 -29.62
C GLN A 825 54.60 -8.69 -28.71
N LYS A 826 53.86 -9.57 -28.00
CA LYS A 826 52.87 -9.16 -27.00
C LYS A 826 53.52 -8.33 -25.88
N ARG A 827 54.66 -8.79 -25.34
CA ARG A 827 55.40 -8.06 -24.28
C ARG A 827 55.86 -6.68 -24.75
N ALA A 828 56.42 -6.58 -25.96
CA ALA A 828 56.83 -5.31 -26.53
C ALA A 828 55.64 -4.34 -26.66
N ARG A 829 54.51 -4.81 -27.20
CA ARG A 829 53.27 -4.01 -27.32
C ARG A 829 52.75 -3.55 -25.95
N THR A 830 52.78 -4.41 -24.93
CA THR A 830 52.39 -4.03 -23.56
C THR A 830 53.29 -2.94 -22.97
N ARG A 831 54.61 -3.00 -23.20
CA ARG A 831 55.54 -1.94 -22.76
C ARG A 831 55.25 -0.60 -23.42
N TRP A 832 54.98 -0.59 -24.72
CA TRP A 832 54.57 0.62 -25.43
C TRP A 832 53.24 1.19 -24.91
N PHE A 833 52.23 0.36 -24.67
CA PHE A 833 50.97 0.81 -24.09
C PHE A 833 51.14 1.40 -22.69
N LEU A 834 51.99 0.79 -21.85
CA LEU A 834 52.32 1.34 -20.55
C LEU A 834 52.97 2.72 -20.67
N PHE A 835 53.95 2.87 -21.56
CA PHE A 835 54.64 4.14 -21.80
C PHE A 835 53.68 5.24 -22.24
N VAL A 836 52.83 4.97 -23.24
CA VAL A 836 51.79 5.91 -23.72
C VAL A 836 50.83 6.29 -22.59
N THR A 837 50.44 5.33 -21.75
CA THR A 837 49.54 5.59 -20.62
C THR A 837 50.18 6.53 -19.59
N LEU A 838 51.47 6.35 -19.29
CA LEU A 838 52.21 7.18 -18.33
C LEU A 838 52.47 8.60 -18.85
N ILE A 839 52.78 8.74 -20.15
CA ILE A 839 52.92 10.07 -20.79
C ILE A 839 51.62 10.86 -20.66
N ASN A 840 50.49 10.23 -20.95
CA ASN A 840 49.19 10.89 -20.93
C ASN A 840 48.65 11.11 -19.50
N ASN A 841 49.25 10.50 -18.48
CA ASN A 841 48.79 10.57 -17.08
C ASN A 841 49.97 10.78 -16.11
N PRO A 842 50.58 11.98 -16.07
CA PRO A 842 51.82 12.22 -15.32
C PRO A 842 51.67 12.05 -13.80
N THR A 843 50.46 12.18 -13.25
CA THR A 843 50.19 11.93 -11.83
C THR A 843 50.36 10.45 -11.46
N LEU A 844 50.02 9.52 -12.37
CA LEU A 844 50.20 8.08 -12.16
C LEU A 844 51.69 7.69 -12.15
N LEU A 845 52.54 8.43 -12.87
CA LEU A 845 53.99 8.20 -12.86
C LEU A 845 54.55 8.38 -11.43
N LYS A 846 54.15 9.46 -10.74
CA LYS A 846 54.56 9.73 -9.35
C LYS A 846 54.11 8.61 -8.40
N VAL A 847 52.84 8.20 -8.51
CA VAL A 847 52.28 7.13 -7.69
C VAL A 847 53.01 5.80 -7.94
N ARG A 848 53.30 5.48 -9.20
CA ARG A 848 54.02 4.26 -9.57
C ARG A 848 55.46 4.25 -9.04
N MET A 849 56.18 5.37 -9.15
CA MET A 849 57.53 5.48 -8.60
C MET A 849 57.51 5.31 -7.07
N ALA A 850 56.56 5.95 -6.39
CA ALA A 850 56.41 5.81 -4.94
C ALA A 850 56.05 4.38 -4.52
N SER A 851 55.16 3.70 -5.26
CA SER A 851 54.81 2.30 -4.98
C SER A 851 55.96 1.34 -5.23
N GLN A 852 56.77 1.60 -6.27
CA GLN A 852 57.98 0.82 -6.54
C GLN A 852 59.04 1.00 -5.45
N GLN A 853 59.27 2.24 -5.01
CA GLN A 853 60.16 2.52 -3.88
C GLN A 853 59.66 1.86 -2.58
N LYS A 854 58.34 1.82 -2.36
CA LYS A 854 57.75 1.14 -1.21
C LYS A 854 57.96 -0.37 -1.28
N ALA A 855 57.74 -0.99 -2.44
CA ALA A 855 57.95 -2.42 -2.64
C ALA A 855 59.43 -2.81 -2.43
N VAL A 856 60.38 -2.01 -2.95
CA VAL A 856 61.82 -2.25 -2.72
C VAL A 856 62.16 -2.15 -1.23
N LYS A 857 61.62 -1.15 -0.51
CA LYS A 857 61.82 -1.04 0.94
C LYS A 857 61.19 -2.18 1.74
N GLU A 858 60.00 -2.65 1.35
CA GLU A 858 59.36 -3.81 1.99
C GLU A 858 60.18 -5.09 1.74
N GLU A 859 60.75 -5.25 0.54
CA GLU A 859 61.64 -6.36 0.18
C GLU A 859 62.96 -6.33 0.98
N GLU A 860 63.64 -5.18 1.05
CA GLU A 860 64.83 -4.97 1.89
C GLU A 860 64.56 -5.25 3.38
N MET A 861 63.41 -4.83 3.90
CA MET A 861 63.02 -5.06 5.30
C MET A 861 62.69 -6.54 5.58
N SER A 862 62.11 -7.26 4.62
CA SER A 862 61.89 -8.70 4.74
C SER A 862 63.20 -9.51 4.69
N LEU A 863 64.17 -9.07 3.88
CA LEU A 863 65.52 -9.64 3.82
C LEU A 863 66.32 -9.37 5.09
N SER A 864 66.19 -8.19 5.71
CA SER A 864 66.84 -7.90 6.99
C SER A 864 66.27 -8.73 8.14
N ASN A 865 64.94 -8.89 8.19
CA ASN A 865 64.29 -9.70 9.23
C ASN A 865 64.63 -11.19 9.09
N THR A 866 64.80 -11.70 7.87
CA THR A 866 65.26 -13.09 7.66
C THR A 866 66.73 -13.28 7.98
N ALA A 867 67.56 -12.25 7.84
CA ALA A 867 68.96 -12.28 8.28
C ALA A 867 69.11 -12.22 9.82
N GLU A 868 68.27 -11.46 10.52
CA GLU A 868 68.20 -11.47 12.00
C GLU A 868 67.65 -12.79 12.56
N ASP A 869 66.62 -13.38 11.95
CA ASP A 869 66.12 -14.70 12.38
C ASP A 869 67.15 -15.83 12.16
N GLN A 870 68.09 -15.67 11.23
CA GLN A 870 69.22 -16.59 11.03
C GLN A 870 70.38 -16.32 11.99
N SER A 871 70.57 -15.09 12.47
CA SER A 871 71.58 -14.79 13.49
C SER A 871 71.15 -15.12 14.92
N VAL A 872 69.84 -15.18 15.19
CA VAL A 872 69.27 -15.60 16.49
C VAL A 872 69.20 -17.14 16.63
N LYS A 873 69.27 -17.88 15.50
CA LYS A 873 69.27 -19.36 15.48
C LYS A 873 70.67 -19.99 15.47
N ASN A 874 71.72 -19.21 15.25
CA ASN A 874 73.12 -19.59 15.40
C ASN A 874 73.65 -19.05 16.72
#